data_AF-A0A4Q2XAS1-F1
#
_entry.id   AF-A0A4Q2XAS1-F1
#
_cell.length_a   1.000
_cell.length_b   1.000
_cell.length_c   1.000
_cell.angle_alpha   90.00
_cell.angle_beta   90.00
_cell.angle_gamma   90.00
#
_symmetry.space_group_name_H-M   'P 1'
#
loop_
_entity.id
_entity.type
_entity.pdbx_description
1 polymer ?
#
loop_
_entity_poly.entity_id
_entity_poly.type
_entity_poly.pdbx_seq_one_letter_code
_entity_poly.pdbx_strand_id
1 'polypeptide(L)'
;RDCSVQRRNQKVFEETPAPGLSDATRSALHSAAVKLGESVNYRSAGTVEFIYDADRDDFFFLEVNTRLQVEHGVTELVTGIDLVEWMVRLALDETWTMPDESPAPQGCAIQARVYAEDPNHNFRPSSGLLTEASFPEWTRCDGWIVAGAEVSPFYDPLLAKVMVHAEDRESAVARLELALDETRISGIETNLRYLRGIVRWTPYLNGGVAMRDMADFSYTPHTIDVMSAGTMTTVQDWPGRVGYWEVGVPPCGPFDNLSLRLANRLVGNEEGTAGLEITMTGPTLRFNSATRVAVVGAPVLILKNGEPVAMGAAIAIEAGDVLKIGRFEGTGARAYFAVASGIESPEYLGSCSTFTLGKFGGPFGRALLPGDVLGIKSAGVRSGEGDKTSPPLPISHDWKIAVLYGPHGSPDFFLDEDIDTFFATKWEVHYNSARTGVRLIGPKPKWARTDGGEAGLHPSNLHDNAYAIGAVDFTGDMPVILGPDGPSLGGFVCPVVVVDAELWKLGQLRPGDRITFIPVDEAWARDRQIEVSEFIAGKRDFLADPEEVERGSCFIDSFGEGDDAVVVRRAGDRYFLIEFGPHHLDLKLRFKVHVVYEWLKEQAIGGIIDLTPGIRSLQVHFDPGVIGRCDLWDTIREGITTLPPLEQIEVPTRIVHLPLSWEDPSTLEAIRRYMQSVRPDAPWCPSNLEFIRRINGLESIDEVYQIFFDASYLVMGLGDVYLGAPVATPLDPRHRMVTTKYNPARTWTPENAVGIGGAYLCIYGMEGPGGYQFTGRTIPVWNRWRKTEDFEKPWLLRFFDQLRFYPVSAEELLKLRDEVPLGRHKLRIEEKVFRFSEYEAFLEANADGIGEFQSKQRGAFEAERKRWEEAGLSMDAPAEAVVEEETVVIPDGCSTLDSPVTGSVWKIEATAGARITSGATALILEAMKMEVPLEADEALEIVEVLVAEGASVRAGQSLVIVRPTN
;
A
#
# COMPACT_ATOMS: atom_id res chain seq x y z
N ARG A 1 4.02 -22.83 40.68
CA ARG A 1 4.47 -22.45 39.32
C ARG A 1 5.98 -22.41 39.35
N ASP A 2 6.64 -22.92 38.32
CA ASP A 2 8.06 -22.64 38.08
C ASP A 2 8.18 -21.37 37.23
N CYS A 3 9.12 -20.50 37.59
CA CYS A 3 9.39 -19.24 36.91
C CYS A 3 10.89 -19.05 36.65
N SER A 4 11.63 -20.14 36.51
CA SER A 4 13.10 -20.14 36.50
C SER A 4 13.69 -19.61 35.19
N VAL A 5 12.93 -19.70 34.09
CA VAL A 5 13.30 -19.13 32.79
C VAL A 5 13.08 -17.61 32.82
N GLN A 6 14.14 -16.90 33.19
CA GLN A 6 14.18 -15.45 33.29
C GLN A 6 15.39 -14.88 32.58
N ARG A 7 15.25 -13.66 32.05
CA ARG A 7 16.35 -12.88 31.49
C ARG A 7 16.46 -11.56 32.26
N ARG A 8 17.62 -11.31 32.90
CA ARG A 8 17.85 -10.14 33.79
C ARG A 8 16.72 -9.95 34.81
N ASN A 9 16.32 -11.04 35.47
CA ASN A 9 15.22 -11.07 36.46
C ASN A 9 13.82 -10.78 35.89
N GLN A 10 13.66 -10.75 34.56
CA GLN A 10 12.36 -10.67 33.89
C GLN A 10 11.96 -12.06 33.43
N LYS A 11 10.81 -12.55 33.91
CA LYS A 11 10.27 -13.87 33.57
C LYS A 11 9.84 -13.92 32.10
N VAL A 12 10.16 -15.02 31.40
CA VAL A 12 9.83 -15.19 29.97
C VAL A 12 8.98 -16.43 29.71
N PHE A 13 9.23 -17.52 30.44
CA PHE A 13 8.38 -18.70 30.47
C PHE A 13 8.00 -19.04 31.91
N GLU A 14 6.78 -19.54 32.08
CA GLU A 14 6.30 -20.08 33.35
C GLU A 14 5.51 -21.36 33.11
N GLU A 15 5.67 -22.34 34.00
CA GLU A 15 5.01 -23.62 33.87
C GLU A 15 4.42 -24.13 35.19
N THR A 16 3.38 -24.95 35.08
CA THR A 16 2.81 -25.68 36.20
C THR A 16 2.29 -27.05 35.74
N PRO A 17 2.49 -28.12 36.52
CA PRO A 17 3.28 -28.20 37.75
C PRO A 17 4.78 -27.90 37.54
N ALA A 18 5.48 -27.47 38.59
CA ALA A 18 6.93 -27.27 38.54
C ALA A 18 7.65 -28.62 38.30
N PRO A 19 8.58 -28.71 37.32
CA PRO A 19 9.35 -29.91 37.03
C PRO A 19 10.41 -30.16 38.10
N GLY A 20 10.82 -31.42 38.27
CA GLY A 20 11.92 -31.78 39.20
C GLY A 20 11.65 -31.56 40.70
N LEU A 21 10.40 -31.31 41.09
CA LEU A 21 10.00 -31.10 42.50
C LEU A 21 9.27 -32.33 43.04
N SER A 22 9.79 -32.92 44.14
CA SER A 22 9.17 -34.09 44.78
C SER A 22 7.82 -33.74 45.43
N ASP A 23 6.91 -34.72 45.54
CA ASP A 23 5.59 -34.50 46.16
C ASP A 23 5.68 -34.09 47.63
N ALA A 24 6.71 -34.58 48.32
CA ALA A 24 6.99 -34.22 49.71
C ALA A 24 7.34 -32.73 49.83
N THR A 25 8.28 -32.26 49.00
CA THR A 25 8.71 -30.84 48.99
C THR A 25 7.60 -29.93 48.50
N ARG A 26 6.83 -30.35 47.48
CA ARG A 26 5.64 -29.61 47.00
C ARG A 26 4.60 -29.41 48.11
N SER A 27 4.30 -30.47 48.87
CA SER A 27 3.35 -30.41 49.99
C SER A 27 3.85 -29.52 51.12
N ALA A 28 5.16 -29.56 51.41
CA ALA A 28 5.79 -28.68 52.40
C ALA A 28 5.74 -27.20 51.97
N LEU A 29 6.00 -26.91 50.69
CA LEU A 29 5.94 -25.57 50.11
C LEU A 29 4.52 -24.99 50.19
N HIS A 30 3.50 -25.75 49.79
CA HIS A 30 2.10 -25.33 49.91
C HIS A 30 1.71 -25.07 51.37
N SER A 31 2.10 -25.97 52.29
CA SER A 31 1.82 -25.81 53.72
C SER A 31 2.48 -24.57 54.32
N ALA A 32 3.70 -24.23 53.89
CA ALA A 32 4.39 -23.03 54.32
C ALA A 32 3.69 -21.76 53.82
N ALA A 33 3.25 -21.75 52.56
CA ALA A 33 2.51 -20.62 51.97
C ALA A 33 1.15 -20.38 52.67
N VAL A 34 0.39 -21.45 52.96
CA VAL A 34 -0.89 -21.36 53.69
C VAL A 34 -0.68 -20.80 55.09
N LYS A 35 0.28 -21.34 55.86
CA LYS A 35 0.60 -20.84 57.21
C LYS A 35 1.00 -19.36 57.21
N LEU A 36 1.76 -18.93 56.21
CA LEU A 36 2.14 -17.52 56.09
C LEU A 36 0.90 -16.64 55.84
N GLY A 37 0.02 -17.06 54.93
CA GLY A 37 -1.24 -16.35 54.65
C GLY A 37 -2.16 -16.27 55.87
N GLU A 38 -2.36 -17.37 56.59
CA GLU A 38 -3.14 -17.44 57.83
C GLU A 38 -2.57 -16.51 58.91
N SER A 39 -1.24 -16.47 59.07
CA SER A 39 -0.57 -15.69 60.12
C SER A 39 -0.84 -14.18 60.03
N VAL A 40 -1.20 -13.68 58.84
CA VAL A 40 -1.49 -12.27 58.60
C VAL A 40 -2.95 -12.01 58.19
N ASN A 41 -3.82 -13.03 58.27
CA ASN A 41 -5.19 -12.99 57.74
C ASN A 41 -5.22 -12.45 56.30
N TYR A 42 -4.36 -13.00 55.45
CA TYR A 42 -4.21 -12.54 54.08
C TYR A 42 -5.54 -12.61 53.32
N ARG A 43 -5.86 -11.57 52.55
CA ARG A 43 -7.11 -11.46 51.79
C ARG A 43 -6.80 -11.27 50.31
N SER A 44 -7.62 -11.87 49.44
CA SER A 44 -7.47 -11.86 47.98
C SER A 44 -6.32 -12.75 47.49
N ALA A 45 -5.81 -12.52 46.29
CA ALA A 45 -4.73 -13.31 45.70
C ALA A 45 -3.34 -12.75 46.03
N GLY A 46 -2.42 -13.65 46.42
CA GLY A 46 -1.00 -13.36 46.60
C GLY A 46 -0.15 -14.56 46.26
N THR A 47 1.13 -14.33 45.95
CA THR A 47 2.10 -15.40 45.67
C THR A 47 3.22 -15.38 46.71
N VAL A 48 3.49 -16.52 47.34
CA VAL A 48 4.70 -16.72 48.13
C VAL A 48 5.76 -17.34 47.22
N GLU A 49 6.83 -16.60 46.96
CA GLU A 49 7.95 -17.06 46.13
C GLU A 49 9.04 -17.71 46.97
N PHE A 50 9.65 -18.76 46.43
CA PHE A 50 10.72 -19.52 47.06
C PHE A 50 11.88 -19.71 46.09
N ILE A 51 13.09 -19.78 46.63
CA ILE A 51 14.26 -20.34 45.94
C ILE A 51 14.24 -21.85 46.18
N TYR A 52 14.43 -22.65 45.13
CA TYR A 52 14.50 -24.11 45.21
C TYR A 52 15.91 -24.59 44.83
N ASP A 53 16.50 -25.42 45.68
CA ASP A 53 17.78 -26.12 45.44
C ASP A 53 17.48 -27.56 45.03
N ALA A 54 17.52 -27.82 43.73
CA ALA A 54 17.16 -29.12 43.15
C ALA A 54 18.11 -30.26 43.57
N ASP A 55 19.38 -29.96 43.86
CA ASP A 55 20.35 -30.97 44.30
C ASP A 55 20.08 -31.42 45.74
N ARG A 56 19.56 -30.51 46.57
CA ARG A 56 19.22 -30.77 47.98
C ARG A 56 17.77 -31.17 48.21
N ASP A 57 16.89 -30.99 47.21
CA ASP A 57 15.43 -31.06 47.34
C ASP A 57 14.93 -30.19 48.51
N ASP A 58 15.42 -28.96 48.60
CA ASP A 58 15.14 -28.00 49.69
C ASP A 58 14.72 -26.63 49.15
N PHE A 59 13.94 -25.87 49.92
CA PHE A 59 13.42 -24.57 49.50
C PHE A 59 13.52 -23.49 50.59
N PHE A 60 13.72 -22.25 50.14
CA PHE A 60 13.94 -21.09 51.00
C PHE A 60 13.01 -19.96 50.61
N PHE A 61 12.39 -19.31 51.60
CA PHE A 61 11.52 -18.15 51.36
C PHE A 61 12.28 -17.03 50.64
N LEU A 62 11.67 -16.47 49.60
CA LEU A 62 12.18 -15.30 48.88
C LEU A 62 11.38 -14.05 49.22
N GLU A 63 10.10 -14.02 48.82
CA GLU A 63 9.22 -12.87 49.04
C GLU A 63 7.73 -13.24 48.97
N VAL A 64 6.85 -12.29 49.33
CA VAL A 64 5.42 -12.37 49.06
C VAL A 64 5.02 -11.24 48.11
N ASN A 65 4.53 -11.61 46.93
CA ASN A 65 3.87 -10.68 46.04
C ASN A 65 2.42 -10.51 46.49
N THR A 66 2.10 -9.34 47.05
CA THR A 66 0.79 -9.07 47.66
C THR A 66 -0.28 -8.65 46.64
N ARG A 67 -0.28 -9.31 45.48
CA ARG A 67 -1.14 -9.04 44.32
C ARG A 67 -1.21 -10.27 43.42
N LEU A 68 -2.16 -10.24 42.48
CA LEU A 68 -2.16 -11.18 41.35
C LEU A 68 -0.88 -11.00 40.50
N GLN A 69 -0.39 -12.11 39.95
CA GLN A 69 0.79 -12.13 39.09
C GLN A 69 0.43 -12.36 37.62
N VAL A 70 1.33 -11.97 36.73
CA VAL A 70 1.13 -12.01 35.27
C VAL A 70 0.85 -13.44 34.79
N GLU A 71 1.59 -14.39 35.36
CA GLU A 71 1.57 -15.83 35.09
C GLU A 71 0.43 -16.61 35.77
N HIS A 72 -0.61 -15.95 36.30
CA HIS A 72 -1.72 -16.64 36.96
C HIS A 72 -2.49 -17.59 36.02
N GLY A 73 -2.56 -17.28 34.71
CA GLY A 73 -3.32 -18.04 33.72
C GLY A 73 -2.93 -19.52 33.60
N VAL A 74 -1.66 -19.89 33.83
CA VAL A 74 -1.27 -21.32 33.85
C VAL A 74 -1.88 -22.07 35.05
N THR A 75 -2.11 -21.38 36.17
CA THR A 75 -2.80 -21.96 37.34
C THR A 75 -4.27 -22.18 37.03
N GLU A 76 -4.90 -21.21 36.36
CA GLU A 76 -6.31 -21.31 35.94
C GLU A 76 -6.51 -22.45 34.95
N LEU A 77 -5.60 -22.64 33.98
CA LEU A 77 -5.70 -23.72 32.99
C LEU A 77 -5.67 -25.12 33.61
N VAL A 78 -4.85 -25.37 34.63
CA VAL A 78 -4.79 -26.70 35.25
C VAL A 78 -5.87 -26.90 36.33
N THR A 79 -6.45 -25.83 36.89
CA THR A 79 -7.43 -25.96 37.99
C THR A 79 -8.88 -25.69 37.56
N GLY A 80 -9.10 -25.02 36.43
CA GLY A 80 -10.40 -24.53 35.99
C GLY A 80 -10.94 -23.36 36.83
N ILE A 81 -10.11 -22.74 37.68
CA ILE A 81 -10.50 -21.59 38.51
C ILE A 81 -10.23 -20.29 37.76
N ASP A 82 -11.21 -19.38 37.74
CA ASP A 82 -10.98 -17.95 37.44
C ASP A 82 -10.58 -17.24 38.74
N LEU A 83 -9.30 -16.87 38.85
CA LEU A 83 -8.75 -16.23 40.04
C LEU A 83 -9.24 -14.78 40.17
N VAL A 84 -9.48 -14.09 39.05
CA VAL A 84 -10.01 -12.73 39.07
C VAL A 84 -11.44 -12.74 39.57
N GLU A 85 -12.27 -13.70 39.13
CA GLU A 85 -13.62 -13.90 39.66
C GLU A 85 -13.59 -14.10 41.18
N TRP A 86 -12.71 -14.97 41.69
CA TRP A 86 -12.57 -15.19 43.14
C TRP A 86 -12.18 -13.92 43.89
N MET A 87 -11.22 -13.14 43.36
CA MET A 87 -10.82 -11.86 43.95
C MET A 87 -11.99 -10.87 44.01
N VAL A 88 -12.77 -10.77 42.94
CA VAL A 88 -13.92 -9.85 42.85
C VAL A 88 -15.07 -10.30 43.76
N ARG A 89 -15.40 -11.59 43.78
CA ARG A 89 -16.41 -12.16 44.69
C ARG A 89 -16.02 -11.92 46.15
N LEU A 90 -14.78 -12.22 46.54
CA LEU A 90 -14.30 -11.96 47.90
C LEU A 90 -14.34 -10.47 48.28
N ALA A 91 -14.17 -9.58 47.30
CA ALA A 91 -14.19 -8.13 47.53
C ALA A 91 -15.61 -7.57 47.69
N LEU A 92 -16.60 -8.11 46.96
CA LEU A 92 -17.95 -7.54 46.85
C LEU A 92 -19.06 -8.37 47.52
N ASP A 93 -18.89 -9.68 47.62
CA ASP A 93 -19.85 -10.60 48.20
C ASP A 93 -19.36 -11.08 49.57
N GLU A 94 -19.88 -10.43 50.63
CA GLU A 94 -19.56 -10.80 52.02
C GLU A 94 -20.05 -12.21 52.40
N THR A 95 -20.92 -12.82 51.59
CA THR A 95 -21.42 -14.18 51.80
C THR A 95 -20.62 -15.23 51.04
N TRP A 96 -19.74 -14.82 50.13
CA TRP A 96 -18.87 -15.73 49.42
C TRP A 96 -17.73 -16.20 50.31
N THR A 97 -17.64 -17.51 50.51
CA THR A 97 -16.53 -18.17 51.20
C THR A 97 -15.70 -18.93 50.19
N MET A 98 -14.38 -18.77 50.26
CA MET A 98 -13.45 -19.57 49.47
C MET A 98 -13.65 -21.07 49.78
N PRO A 99 -13.59 -21.96 48.79
CA PRO A 99 -13.66 -23.41 49.03
C PRO A 99 -12.57 -23.86 50.00
N ASP A 100 -12.89 -24.80 50.89
CA ASP A 100 -11.93 -25.38 51.85
C ASP A 100 -10.79 -26.14 51.15
N GLU A 101 -11.05 -26.67 49.95
CA GLU A 101 -10.07 -27.37 49.12
C GLU A 101 -10.09 -26.79 47.69
N SER A 102 -8.91 -26.57 47.11
CA SER A 102 -8.82 -26.23 45.69
C SER A 102 -9.01 -27.49 44.83
N PRO A 103 -9.59 -27.37 43.62
CA PRO A 103 -9.53 -28.44 42.62
C PRO A 103 -8.10 -28.94 42.43
N ALA A 104 -7.93 -30.26 42.33
CA ALA A 104 -6.64 -30.85 42.02
C ALA A 104 -6.21 -30.40 40.61
N PRO A 105 -4.95 -29.96 40.42
CA PRO A 105 -4.46 -29.57 39.11
C PRO A 105 -4.49 -30.78 38.16
N GLN A 106 -5.04 -30.58 36.96
CA GLN A 106 -5.11 -31.58 35.90
C GLN A 106 -4.16 -31.20 34.77
N GLY A 107 -3.28 -32.13 34.40
CA GLY A 107 -2.33 -31.93 33.31
C GLY A 107 -1.23 -30.91 33.60
N CYS A 108 -0.68 -30.33 32.54
CA CYS A 108 0.38 -29.32 32.58
C CYS A 108 0.00 -28.12 31.71
N ALA A 109 0.27 -26.92 32.20
CA ALA A 109 0.12 -25.67 31.46
C ALA A 109 1.42 -24.86 31.45
N ILE A 110 1.70 -24.23 30.32
CA ILE A 110 2.90 -23.43 30.10
C ILE A 110 2.49 -22.10 29.46
N GLN A 111 3.13 -21.02 29.88
CA GLN A 111 3.00 -19.67 29.34
C GLN A 111 4.33 -19.24 28.73
N ALA A 112 4.26 -18.52 27.60
CA ALA A 112 5.34 -17.72 27.06
C ALA A 112 4.91 -16.24 26.97
N ARG A 113 5.81 -15.32 27.35
CA ARG A 113 5.57 -13.87 27.28
C ARG A 113 6.16 -13.27 26.01
N VAL A 114 5.29 -12.76 25.16
CA VAL A 114 5.68 -12.09 23.91
C VAL A 114 5.83 -10.60 24.18
N TYR A 115 7.03 -10.08 23.92
CA TYR A 115 7.45 -8.70 24.18
C TYR A 115 7.85 -7.98 22.88
N ALA A 116 7.54 -6.69 22.82
CA ALA A 116 8.08 -5.75 21.83
C ALA A 116 9.52 -5.36 22.19
N GLU A 117 10.44 -6.30 21.99
CA GLU A 117 11.86 -6.13 22.24
C GLU A 117 12.66 -6.81 21.13
N ASP A 118 13.86 -6.29 20.86
CA ASP A 118 14.84 -6.86 19.94
C ASP A 118 15.93 -7.62 20.73
N PRO A 119 15.85 -8.96 20.84
CA PRO A 119 16.79 -9.74 21.64
C PRO A 119 18.23 -9.67 21.13
N ASN A 120 18.45 -9.41 19.84
CA ASN A 120 19.78 -9.31 19.24
C ASN A 120 20.50 -8.03 19.72
N HIS A 121 19.73 -6.96 19.94
CA HIS A 121 20.23 -5.68 20.43
C HIS A 121 19.99 -5.48 21.92
N ASN A 122 20.36 -6.48 22.73
CA ASN A 122 20.22 -6.46 24.19
C ASN A 122 18.77 -6.26 24.68
N PHE A 123 17.79 -6.73 23.91
CA PHE A 123 16.35 -6.56 24.16
C PHE A 123 15.97 -5.09 24.23
N ARG A 124 16.48 -4.30 23.28
CA ARG A 124 16.07 -2.91 23.11
C ARG A 124 14.55 -2.89 22.86
N PRO A 125 13.76 -2.04 23.54
CA PRO A 125 12.34 -1.90 23.26
C PRO A 125 12.08 -1.57 21.80
N SER A 126 11.02 -2.15 21.24
CA SER A 126 10.55 -1.89 19.88
C SER A 126 9.18 -1.21 19.94
N SER A 127 8.95 -0.26 19.05
CA SER A 127 7.72 0.52 19.00
C SER A 127 7.34 0.82 17.56
N GLY A 128 6.04 0.97 17.30
CA GLY A 128 5.52 1.26 15.98
C GLY A 128 4.20 0.54 15.69
N LEU A 129 3.75 0.70 14.45
CA LEU A 129 2.54 0.09 13.93
C LEU A 129 2.70 -1.42 13.73
N LEU A 130 1.78 -2.21 14.27
CA LEU A 130 1.67 -3.63 13.95
C LEU A 130 0.94 -3.81 12.62
N THR A 131 1.58 -4.44 11.66
CA THR A 131 0.99 -4.78 10.35
C THR A 131 0.29 -6.15 10.36
N GLU A 132 0.65 -6.99 11.33
CA GLU A 132 0.05 -8.30 11.58
C GLU A 132 0.12 -8.61 13.08
N ALA A 133 -0.94 -9.23 13.60
CA ALA A 133 -0.97 -9.80 14.94
C ALA A 133 -1.99 -10.94 14.95
N SER A 134 -1.51 -12.18 14.86
CA SER A 134 -2.31 -13.39 14.80
C SER A 134 -1.79 -14.42 15.78
N PHE A 135 -2.71 -15.05 16.50
CA PHE A 135 -2.44 -16.09 17.49
C PHE A 135 -3.34 -17.29 17.24
N PRO A 136 -2.91 -18.52 17.58
CA PRO A 136 -3.73 -19.70 17.32
C PRO A 136 -4.94 -19.76 18.25
N GLU A 137 -6.14 -19.91 17.68
CA GLU A 137 -7.41 -19.88 18.43
C GLU A 137 -7.54 -21.02 19.46
N TRP A 138 -6.79 -22.11 19.29
CA TRP A 138 -6.79 -23.26 20.21
C TRP A 138 -5.92 -23.03 21.46
N THR A 139 -5.23 -21.89 21.55
CA THR A 139 -4.45 -21.45 22.72
C THR A 139 -5.29 -20.49 23.56
N ARG A 140 -4.93 -20.33 24.84
CA ARG A 140 -5.36 -19.15 25.59
C ARG A 140 -4.31 -18.06 25.37
N CYS A 141 -4.69 -16.99 24.69
CA CYS A 141 -3.83 -15.84 24.49
C CYS A 141 -4.42 -14.62 25.20
N ASP A 142 -3.78 -14.21 26.30
CA ASP A 142 -4.14 -12.97 26.99
C ASP A 142 -3.26 -11.84 26.41
N GLY A 143 -3.82 -10.95 25.61
CA GLY A 143 -3.10 -9.84 24.99
C GLY A 143 -4.02 -8.67 24.64
N TRP A 144 -3.43 -7.56 24.19
CA TRP A 144 -4.17 -6.34 23.82
C TRP A 144 -3.95 -5.93 22.35
N ILE A 145 -3.04 -6.61 21.66
CA ILE A 145 -2.61 -6.24 20.32
C ILE A 145 -3.47 -6.86 19.23
N VAL A 146 -3.60 -6.12 18.13
CA VAL A 146 -4.21 -6.53 16.87
C VAL A 146 -3.52 -5.78 15.73
N ALA A 147 -3.72 -6.20 14.48
CA ALA A 147 -3.25 -5.44 13.33
C ALA A 147 -3.80 -3.99 13.36
N GLY A 148 -2.93 -3.04 13.02
CA GLY A 148 -3.21 -1.60 13.08
C GLY A 148 -3.07 -0.97 14.46
N ALA A 149 -2.70 -1.73 15.50
CA ALA A 149 -2.37 -1.15 16.80
C ALA A 149 -0.97 -0.51 16.80
N GLU A 150 -0.85 0.65 17.43
CA GLU A 150 0.44 1.33 17.63
C GLU A 150 1.03 0.91 18.99
N VAL A 151 2.20 0.28 18.98
CA VAL A 151 2.95 -0.06 20.21
C VAL A 151 3.82 1.14 20.60
N SER A 152 3.49 1.78 21.73
CA SER A 152 4.24 2.94 22.23
C SER A 152 5.47 2.54 23.07
N PRO A 153 6.52 3.38 23.13
CA PRO A 153 7.67 3.14 24.00
C PRO A 153 7.47 3.59 25.46
N PHE A 154 6.28 4.06 25.85
CA PHE A 154 6.09 4.80 27.12
C PHE A 154 5.86 3.91 28.36
N TYR A 155 5.41 2.67 28.16
CA TYR A 155 5.00 1.78 29.26
C TYR A 155 5.82 0.47 29.24
N ASP A 156 5.14 -0.66 29.43
CA ASP A 156 5.73 -2.00 29.41
C ASP A 156 5.62 -2.62 28.00
N PRO A 157 6.65 -3.34 27.52
CA PRO A 157 6.65 -3.93 26.18
C PRO A 157 5.84 -5.23 26.06
N LEU A 158 5.11 -5.70 27.09
CA LEU A 158 4.33 -6.94 27.02
C LEU A 158 3.18 -6.80 26.01
N LEU A 159 3.21 -7.63 24.98
CA LEU A 159 2.20 -7.66 23.92
C LEU A 159 1.13 -8.70 24.21
N ALA A 160 1.56 -9.91 24.55
CA ALA A 160 0.68 -11.05 24.76
C ALA A 160 1.32 -12.12 25.64
N LYS A 161 0.48 -12.94 26.26
CA LYS A 161 0.85 -14.16 26.98
C LYS A 161 0.22 -15.34 26.25
N VAL A 162 1.04 -16.14 25.57
CA VAL A 162 0.59 -17.33 24.86
C VAL A 162 0.63 -18.51 25.82
N MET A 163 -0.51 -19.15 26.06
CA MET A 163 -0.63 -20.25 27.02
C MET A 163 -1.24 -21.49 26.39
N VAL A 164 -0.70 -22.64 26.77
CA VAL A 164 -1.16 -23.96 26.35
C VAL A 164 -1.41 -24.87 27.55
N HIS A 165 -2.27 -25.87 27.36
CA HIS A 165 -2.58 -26.91 28.35
C HIS A 165 -2.56 -28.28 27.67
N ALA A 166 -1.99 -29.28 28.34
CA ALA A 166 -1.89 -30.66 27.87
C ALA A 166 -1.93 -31.66 29.04
N GLU A 167 -1.95 -32.96 28.74
CA GLU A 167 -1.99 -34.02 29.74
C GLU A 167 -0.70 -34.15 30.57
N ASP A 168 0.44 -33.80 29.98
CA ASP A 168 1.76 -33.82 30.61
C ASP A 168 2.64 -32.69 30.06
N ARG A 169 3.84 -32.55 30.65
CA ARG A 169 4.77 -31.48 30.30
C ARG A 169 5.33 -31.63 28.88
N GLU A 170 5.67 -32.84 28.45
CA GLU A 170 6.25 -33.07 27.12
C GLU A 170 5.26 -32.62 26.04
N SER A 171 4.00 -33.03 26.20
CA SER A 171 2.89 -32.63 25.35
C SER A 171 2.62 -31.12 25.42
N ALA A 172 2.73 -30.49 26.61
CA ALA A 172 2.55 -29.05 26.76
C ALA A 172 3.68 -28.25 26.08
N VAL A 173 4.94 -28.71 26.16
CA VAL A 173 6.08 -28.10 25.48
C VAL A 173 5.92 -28.21 23.96
N ALA A 174 5.57 -29.39 23.45
CA ALA A 174 5.31 -29.59 22.02
C ALA A 174 4.17 -28.70 21.50
N ARG A 175 3.09 -28.55 22.29
CA ARG A 175 2.01 -27.59 21.97
C ARG A 175 2.49 -26.15 22.02
N LEU A 176 3.31 -25.77 22.99
CA LEU A 176 3.81 -24.39 23.06
C LEU A 176 4.74 -24.07 21.89
N GLU A 177 5.58 -25.01 21.47
CA GLU A 177 6.39 -24.88 20.26
C GLU A 177 5.51 -24.60 19.05
N LEU A 178 4.47 -25.43 18.82
CA LEU A 178 3.53 -25.23 17.73
C LEU A 178 2.81 -23.87 17.85
N ALA A 179 2.39 -23.48 19.05
CA ALA A 179 1.72 -22.20 19.28
C ALA A 179 2.61 -21.00 18.92
N LEU A 180 3.89 -21.04 19.29
CA LEU A 180 4.86 -20.00 18.96
C LEU A 180 5.19 -19.99 17.46
N ASP A 181 5.23 -21.15 16.81
CA ASP A 181 5.43 -21.31 15.37
C ASP A 181 4.22 -20.88 14.54
N GLU A 182 3.00 -20.90 15.08
CA GLU A 182 1.78 -20.41 14.43
C GLU A 182 1.50 -18.93 14.77
N THR A 183 2.07 -18.39 15.86
CA THR A 183 1.97 -16.97 16.21
C THR A 183 2.68 -16.10 15.16
N ARG A 184 2.02 -15.05 14.68
CA ARG A 184 2.57 -14.10 13.70
C ARG A 184 2.40 -12.67 14.21
N ILE A 185 3.50 -11.93 14.29
CA ILE A 185 3.50 -10.51 14.64
C ILE A 185 4.50 -9.81 13.71
N SER A 186 4.02 -8.80 12.99
CA SER A 186 4.81 -8.04 12.01
C SER A 186 4.65 -6.53 12.25
N GLY A 187 5.60 -5.73 11.76
CA GLY A 187 5.62 -4.27 11.88
C GLY A 187 6.66 -3.73 12.86
N ILE A 188 7.01 -4.52 13.87
CA ILE A 188 8.08 -4.23 14.84
C ILE A 188 8.85 -5.51 15.16
N GLU A 189 10.04 -5.39 15.75
CA GLU A 189 10.77 -6.56 16.25
C GLU A 189 10.18 -7.03 17.59
N THR A 190 10.13 -8.35 17.76
CA THR A 190 9.62 -8.98 18.99
C THR A 190 10.58 -10.06 19.47
N ASN A 191 10.43 -10.48 20.72
CA ASN A 191 11.17 -11.61 21.25
C ASN A 191 10.68 -12.98 20.73
N LEU A 192 9.74 -13.03 19.78
CA LEU A 192 9.09 -14.28 19.36
C LEU A 192 10.09 -15.31 18.82
N ARG A 193 11.08 -14.89 18.02
CA ARG A 193 12.15 -15.77 17.52
C ARG A 193 13.04 -16.29 18.66
N TYR A 194 13.25 -15.48 19.68
CA TYR A 194 13.99 -15.87 20.88
C TYR A 194 13.22 -16.91 21.70
N LEU A 195 11.90 -16.73 21.87
CA LEU A 195 11.03 -17.72 22.54
C LEU A 195 11.03 -19.07 21.79
N ARG A 196 10.93 -19.04 20.46
CA ARG A 196 11.05 -20.23 19.60
C ARG A 196 12.39 -20.94 19.73
N GLY A 197 13.47 -20.20 20.03
CA GLY A 197 14.77 -20.78 20.32
C GLY A 197 14.81 -21.47 21.69
N ILE A 198 14.26 -20.83 22.73
CA ILE A 198 14.23 -21.40 24.10
C ILE A 198 13.39 -22.66 24.16
N VAL A 199 12.20 -22.68 23.56
CA VAL A 199 11.29 -23.84 23.66
C VAL A 199 11.90 -25.11 23.06
N ARG A 200 12.88 -24.96 22.15
CA ARG A 200 13.64 -26.05 21.50
C ARG A 200 14.99 -26.35 22.17
N TRP A 201 15.36 -25.60 23.20
CA TRP A 201 16.65 -25.72 23.85
C TRP A 201 16.68 -26.92 24.80
N THR A 202 17.65 -27.82 24.64
CA THR A 202 17.71 -29.10 25.37
C THR A 202 17.56 -28.97 26.90
N PRO A 203 18.21 -28.01 27.58
CA PRO A 203 17.98 -27.77 29.02
C PRO A 203 16.51 -27.43 29.36
N TYR A 204 15.81 -26.68 28.52
CA TYR A 204 14.38 -26.40 28.69
C TYR A 204 13.53 -27.65 28.49
N LEU A 205 13.80 -28.43 27.44
CA LEU A 205 13.11 -29.70 27.18
C LEU A 205 13.23 -30.67 28.37
N ASN A 206 14.39 -30.71 29.03
CA ASN A 206 14.65 -31.58 30.17
C ASN A 206 13.99 -31.15 31.50
N GLY A 207 13.43 -29.93 31.60
CA GLY A 207 12.73 -29.46 32.80
C GLY A 207 13.62 -29.10 33.99
N GLY A 208 14.85 -28.64 33.73
CA GLY A 208 15.84 -28.33 34.76
C GLY A 208 16.56 -26.99 34.57
N VAL A 209 15.92 -26.01 33.91
CA VAL A 209 16.54 -24.70 33.64
C VAL A 209 16.63 -23.91 34.94
N ALA A 210 17.83 -23.82 35.51
CA ALA A 210 18.14 -22.84 36.51
C ALA A 210 18.36 -21.47 35.85
N MET A 211 18.13 -20.38 36.61
CA MET A 211 18.37 -19.01 36.14
C MET A 211 19.79 -18.82 35.57
N ARG A 212 20.79 -19.53 36.13
CA ARG A 212 22.19 -19.48 35.68
C ARG A 212 22.38 -20.06 34.27
N ASP A 213 21.58 -21.06 33.89
CA ASP A 213 21.75 -21.78 32.63
C ASP A 213 21.38 -20.89 31.44
N MET A 214 20.54 -19.87 31.66
CA MET A 214 20.20 -18.86 30.64
C MET A 214 21.42 -18.08 30.12
N ALA A 215 22.53 -18.06 30.87
CA ALA A 215 23.79 -17.49 30.39
C ALA A 215 24.44 -18.31 29.26
N ASP A 216 24.11 -19.60 29.17
CA ASP A 216 24.64 -20.52 28.16
C ASP A 216 23.74 -20.62 26.92
N PHE A 217 22.58 -19.96 26.92
CA PHE A 217 21.70 -19.91 25.76
C PHE A 217 22.24 -18.94 24.70
N SER A 218 22.68 -19.49 23.56
CA SER A 218 23.13 -18.71 22.41
C SER A 218 21.96 -18.40 21.47
N TYR A 219 21.65 -17.11 21.31
CA TYR A 219 20.67 -16.63 20.34
C TYR A 219 21.36 -16.18 19.05
N THR A 220 20.97 -16.76 17.91
CA THR A 220 21.49 -16.38 16.59
C THR A 220 20.32 -16.24 15.62
N PRO A 221 19.77 -15.03 15.46
CA PRO A 221 18.58 -14.83 14.65
C PRO A 221 18.88 -14.88 13.16
N HIS A 222 18.00 -15.54 12.40
CA HIS A 222 17.99 -15.48 10.93
C HIS A 222 17.38 -14.16 10.45
N THR A 223 18.14 -13.07 10.60
CA THR A 223 17.69 -11.70 10.34
C THR A 223 18.75 -10.84 9.66
N ILE A 224 18.30 -9.72 9.10
CA ILE A 224 19.11 -8.67 8.50
C ILE A 224 18.77 -7.34 9.19
N ASP A 225 19.76 -6.67 9.77
CA ASP A 225 19.60 -5.35 10.36
C ASP A 225 19.80 -4.27 9.28
N VAL A 226 18.87 -3.34 9.18
CA VAL A 226 18.95 -2.19 8.28
C VAL A 226 19.74 -1.08 8.98
N MET A 227 21.02 -0.94 8.64
CA MET A 227 21.87 0.15 9.18
C MET A 227 21.56 1.49 8.52
N SER A 228 21.30 1.46 7.22
CA SER A 228 20.80 2.59 6.42
C SER A 228 19.85 2.04 5.36
N ALA A 229 18.77 2.76 5.07
CA ALA A 229 17.70 2.28 4.19
C ALA A 229 17.87 2.68 2.71
N GLY A 230 18.78 3.60 2.39
CA GLY A 230 18.85 4.21 1.07
C GLY A 230 17.70 5.20 0.80
N THR A 231 17.50 5.59 -0.46
CA THR A 231 16.49 6.60 -0.82
C THR A 231 15.07 6.05 -0.75
N MET A 232 14.84 4.88 -1.35
CA MET A 232 13.57 4.17 -1.26
C MET A 232 13.83 2.69 -1.49
N THR A 233 13.80 1.93 -0.40
CA THR A 233 13.92 0.47 -0.42
C THR A 233 12.64 -0.15 0.10
N THR A 234 12.00 -1.02 -0.68
CA THR A 234 10.69 -1.64 -0.32
C THR A 234 10.72 -3.14 -0.56
N VAL A 235 9.95 -3.90 0.23
CA VAL A 235 9.73 -5.33 -0.03
C VAL A 235 8.72 -5.48 -1.17
N GLN A 236 9.08 -6.24 -2.19
CA GLN A 236 8.24 -6.52 -3.37
C GLN A 236 8.27 -8.00 -3.73
N ASP A 237 7.13 -8.54 -4.16
CA ASP A 237 7.01 -9.86 -4.77
C ASP A 237 6.40 -9.76 -6.19
N TRP A 238 6.40 -10.87 -6.92
CA TRP A 238 5.86 -10.95 -8.28
C TRP A 238 4.85 -12.10 -8.36
N PRO A 239 3.68 -11.94 -9.01
CA PRO A 239 3.23 -10.80 -9.82
C PRO A 239 2.73 -9.60 -9.01
N GLY A 240 2.86 -9.61 -7.69
CA GLY A 240 2.26 -8.61 -6.82
C GLY A 240 0.81 -8.94 -6.49
N ARG A 241 0.04 -7.92 -6.12
CA ARG A 241 -1.32 -8.00 -5.61
C ARG A 241 -2.38 -7.92 -6.72
N VAL A 242 -2.52 -8.99 -7.49
CA VAL A 242 -3.53 -9.12 -8.56
C VAL A 242 -4.92 -9.50 -8.00
N GLY A 243 -6.01 -9.30 -8.75
CA GLY A 243 -7.37 -9.68 -8.33
C GLY A 243 -8.21 -8.56 -7.71
N TYR A 244 -7.67 -7.34 -7.63
CA TYR A 244 -8.28 -6.20 -6.92
C TYR A 244 -8.29 -4.90 -7.72
N TRP A 245 -8.04 -4.97 -9.02
CA TRP A 245 -8.02 -3.77 -9.89
C TRP A 245 -9.40 -3.09 -9.94
N GLU A 246 -10.48 -3.86 -9.80
CA GLU A 246 -11.87 -3.39 -9.77
C GLU A 246 -12.22 -2.45 -8.59
N VAL A 247 -11.39 -2.44 -7.55
CA VAL A 247 -11.52 -1.55 -6.38
C VAL A 247 -10.33 -0.58 -6.26
N GLY A 248 -9.51 -0.47 -7.31
CA GLY A 248 -8.35 0.42 -7.33
C GLY A 248 -7.27 0.06 -6.34
N VAL A 249 -7.04 -1.23 -6.11
CA VAL A 249 -5.85 -1.70 -5.43
C VAL A 249 -4.83 -2.10 -6.50
N PRO A 250 -3.68 -1.41 -6.59
CA PRO A 250 -2.66 -1.75 -7.56
C PRO A 250 -1.94 -3.06 -7.21
N PRO A 251 -1.42 -3.77 -8.23
CA PRO A 251 -0.61 -4.96 -7.97
C PRO A 251 0.69 -4.61 -7.26
N CYS A 252 1.20 -3.39 -7.44
CA CYS A 252 2.53 -3.04 -6.97
C CYS A 252 3.55 -3.99 -7.61
N GLY A 253 4.26 -4.78 -6.80
CA GLY A 253 5.32 -5.62 -7.32
C GLY A 253 6.56 -4.81 -7.71
N PRO A 254 7.60 -5.51 -8.19
CA PRO A 254 8.80 -4.87 -8.72
C PRO A 254 8.47 -4.05 -9.97
N PHE A 255 8.91 -2.80 -10.03
CA PHE A 255 8.75 -1.96 -11.22
C PHE A 255 9.59 -2.49 -12.40
N ASP A 256 10.68 -3.18 -12.08
CA ASP A 256 11.45 -4.02 -12.99
C ASP A 256 11.35 -5.46 -12.49
N ASN A 257 10.33 -6.16 -13.00
CA ASN A 257 10.06 -7.54 -12.64
C ASN A 257 11.13 -8.53 -13.10
N LEU A 258 11.88 -8.20 -14.16
CA LEU A 258 12.91 -9.05 -14.73
C LEU A 258 14.07 -9.19 -13.74
N SER A 259 14.54 -8.06 -13.21
CA SER A 259 15.67 -8.03 -12.28
C SER A 259 15.36 -8.75 -10.96
N LEU A 260 14.16 -8.61 -10.39
CA LEU A 260 13.79 -9.34 -9.17
C LEU A 260 13.75 -10.86 -9.42
N ARG A 261 13.14 -11.30 -10.52
CA ARG A 261 13.06 -12.73 -10.88
C ARG A 261 14.45 -13.33 -11.12
N LEU A 262 15.36 -12.58 -11.76
CA LEU A 262 16.77 -12.98 -11.91
C LEU A 262 17.49 -13.06 -10.56
N ALA A 263 17.36 -12.06 -9.69
CA ALA A 263 17.98 -12.05 -8.37
C ALA A 263 17.53 -13.26 -7.53
N ASN A 264 16.23 -13.55 -7.52
CA ASN A 264 15.66 -14.72 -6.84
C ASN A 264 16.23 -16.03 -7.38
N ARG A 265 16.32 -16.18 -8.70
CA ARG A 265 16.90 -17.38 -9.32
C ARG A 265 18.34 -17.60 -8.89
N LEU A 266 19.17 -16.55 -8.84
CA LEU A 266 20.59 -16.66 -8.48
C LEU A 266 20.81 -17.25 -7.07
N VAL A 267 19.87 -16.98 -6.15
CA VAL A 267 19.90 -17.51 -4.78
C VAL A 267 19.09 -18.80 -4.61
N GLY A 268 18.49 -19.31 -5.69
CA GLY A 268 17.71 -20.57 -5.69
C GLY A 268 16.29 -20.44 -5.15
N ASN A 269 15.75 -19.22 -5.11
CA ASN A 269 14.38 -18.97 -4.66
C ASN A 269 13.36 -19.41 -5.72
N GLU A 270 12.18 -19.80 -5.26
CA GLU A 270 11.03 -20.08 -6.11
C GLU A 270 10.48 -18.78 -6.69
N GLU A 271 9.80 -18.87 -7.84
CA GLU A 271 9.18 -17.72 -8.48
C GLU A 271 8.16 -17.06 -7.55
N GLY A 272 8.11 -15.73 -7.55
CA GLY A 272 7.28 -14.94 -6.65
C GLY A 272 7.82 -14.78 -5.23
N THR A 273 9.01 -15.29 -4.92
CA THR A 273 9.65 -15.00 -3.63
C THR A 273 9.91 -13.49 -3.46
N ALA A 274 9.56 -12.94 -2.30
CA ALA A 274 9.77 -11.53 -2.00
C ALA A 274 11.26 -11.17 -1.88
N GLY A 275 11.64 -10.02 -2.46
CA GLY A 275 12.95 -9.40 -2.32
C GLY A 275 12.82 -7.89 -2.08
N LEU A 276 13.94 -7.17 -2.10
CA LEU A 276 13.94 -5.71 -1.97
C LEU A 276 14.05 -5.06 -3.34
N GLU A 277 13.14 -4.14 -3.65
CA GLU A 277 13.32 -3.12 -4.68
C GLU A 277 14.08 -1.94 -4.09
N ILE A 278 15.16 -1.51 -4.74
CA ILE A 278 16.03 -0.43 -4.31
C ILE A 278 16.04 0.65 -5.39
N THR A 279 15.76 1.89 -5.03
CA THR A 279 15.69 3.03 -5.96
C THR A 279 16.78 4.07 -5.66
N MET A 280 17.53 4.50 -6.69
CA MET A 280 18.62 5.50 -6.67
C MET A 280 19.84 5.20 -5.77
N THR A 281 19.64 5.00 -4.47
CA THR A 281 20.71 4.73 -3.50
C THR A 281 20.28 3.56 -2.62
N GLY A 282 21.16 2.58 -2.47
CA GLY A 282 20.86 1.35 -1.74
C GLY A 282 21.08 1.39 -0.23
N PRO A 283 20.60 0.34 0.45
CA PRO A 283 20.76 0.19 1.88
C PRO A 283 22.17 -0.29 2.27
N THR A 284 22.47 -0.15 3.57
CA THR A 284 23.55 -0.88 4.23
C THR A 284 22.93 -1.88 5.19
N LEU A 285 23.23 -3.16 4.99
CA LEU A 285 22.59 -4.30 5.63
C LEU A 285 23.61 -5.12 6.42
N ARG A 286 23.35 -5.40 7.69
CA ARG A 286 24.15 -6.32 8.51
C ARG A 286 23.43 -7.65 8.66
N PHE A 287 24.13 -8.75 8.50
CA PHE A 287 23.53 -10.09 8.57
C PHE A 287 23.82 -10.77 9.90
N ASN A 288 22.79 -11.27 10.57
CA ASN A 288 22.95 -11.97 11.86
C ASN A 288 23.10 -13.49 11.70
N SER A 289 22.96 -14.00 10.47
CA SER A 289 23.15 -15.41 10.13
C SER A 289 23.79 -15.56 8.76
N ALA A 290 24.53 -16.65 8.55
CA ALA A 290 25.08 -16.98 7.24
C ALA A 290 23.96 -17.26 6.21
N THR A 291 24.12 -16.78 4.98
CA THR A 291 23.16 -16.95 3.88
C THR A 291 23.82 -16.70 2.51
N ARG A 292 23.02 -16.71 1.45
CA ARG A 292 23.40 -16.27 0.10
C ARG A 292 22.47 -15.15 -0.34
N VAL A 293 23.05 -14.15 -0.99
CA VAL A 293 22.30 -13.00 -1.52
C VAL A 293 22.67 -12.75 -2.98
N ALA A 294 21.83 -12.04 -3.72
CA ALA A 294 22.16 -11.56 -5.06
C ALA A 294 21.57 -10.18 -5.28
N VAL A 295 22.25 -9.36 -6.08
CA VAL A 295 21.77 -8.05 -6.52
C VAL A 295 21.78 -7.98 -8.05
N VAL A 296 20.68 -7.58 -8.66
CA VAL A 296 20.48 -7.49 -10.14
C VAL A 296 19.72 -6.20 -10.49
N GLY A 297 19.93 -5.62 -11.68
CA GLY A 297 19.35 -4.33 -12.10
C GLY A 297 20.40 -3.30 -12.53
N ALA A 298 20.18 -2.04 -12.17
CA ALA A 298 21.05 -0.91 -12.48
C ALA A 298 22.48 -1.11 -11.94
N PRO A 299 23.54 -0.78 -12.71
CA PRO A 299 24.91 -0.90 -12.26
C PRO A 299 25.16 -0.13 -10.96
N VAL A 300 25.69 -0.83 -9.95
CA VAL A 300 25.99 -0.27 -8.64
C VAL A 300 27.23 -0.92 -8.04
N LEU A 301 28.02 -0.12 -7.31
CA LEU A 301 29.09 -0.64 -6.47
C LEU A 301 28.50 -1.32 -5.23
N ILE A 302 28.80 -2.60 -5.06
CA ILE A 302 28.42 -3.38 -3.88
C ILE A 302 29.68 -3.67 -3.08
N LEU A 303 29.65 -3.33 -1.79
CA LEU A 303 30.76 -3.57 -0.87
C LEU A 303 30.34 -4.58 0.19
N LYS A 304 31.11 -5.66 0.33
CA LYS A 304 31.00 -6.61 1.45
C LYS A 304 32.16 -6.34 2.41
N ASN A 305 31.87 -5.89 3.62
CA ASN A 305 32.87 -5.50 4.62
C ASN A 305 33.92 -4.49 4.09
N GLY A 306 33.49 -3.59 3.19
CA GLY A 306 34.35 -2.60 2.55
C GLY A 306 35.02 -3.06 1.24
N GLU A 307 34.99 -4.36 0.93
CA GLU A 307 35.59 -4.91 -0.28
C GLU A 307 34.56 -5.04 -1.43
N PRO A 308 34.89 -4.63 -2.66
CA PRO A 308 33.99 -4.76 -3.81
C PRO A 308 33.60 -6.22 -4.11
N VAL A 309 32.31 -6.46 -4.36
CA VAL A 309 31.79 -7.75 -4.82
C VAL A 309 30.99 -7.59 -6.11
N ALA A 310 30.97 -8.64 -6.93
CA ALA A 310 30.31 -8.61 -8.23
C ALA A 310 28.78 -8.63 -8.09
N MET A 311 28.13 -7.73 -8.83
CA MET A 311 26.69 -7.76 -9.08
C MET A 311 26.34 -8.90 -10.05
N GLY A 312 25.08 -9.36 -10.05
CA GLY A 312 24.64 -10.40 -10.99
C GLY A 312 25.18 -11.79 -10.67
N ALA A 313 25.62 -12.04 -9.44
CA ALA A 313 26.08 -13.35 -8.97
C ALA A 313 25.58 -13.59 -7.55
N ALA A 314 25.57 -14.86 -7.13
CA ALA A 314 25.33 -15.20 -5.74
C ALA A 314 26.54 -14.82 -4.88
N ILE A 315 26.30 -14.04 -3.84
CA ILE A 315 27.29 -13.57 -2.87
C ILE A 315 27.08 -14.39 -1.59
N ALA A 316 28.13 -15.08 -1.14
CA ALA A 316 28.13 -15.78 0.14
C ALA A 316 28.27 -14.77 1.28
N ILE A 317 27.42 -14.90 2.30
CA ILE A 317 27.36 -14.04 3.48
C ILE A 317 27.57 -14.90 4.73
N GLU A 318 28.45 -14.46 5.60
CA GLU A 318 28.69 -15.00 6.94
C GLU A 318 27.96 -14.15 7.98
N ALA A 319 27.77 -14.70 9.19
CA ALA A 319 27.20 -13.92 10.28
C ALA A 319 28.15 -12.78 10.69
N GLY A 320 27.62 -11.57 10.82
CA GLY A 320 28.36 -10.34 11.12
C GLY A 320 28.77 -9.54 9.88
N ASP A 321 28.66 -10.12 8.68
CA ASP A 321 28.98 -9.41 7.44
C ASP A 321 28.06 -8.20 7.23
N VAL A 322 28.64 -7.15 6.65
CA VAL A 322 27.93 -5.92 6.25
C VAL A 322 28.00 -5.79 4.73
N LEU A 323 26.84 -5.70 4.09
CA LEU A 323 26.68 -5.44 2.67
C LEU A 323 26.16 -4.01 2.45
N LYS A 324 26.96 -3.17 1.78
CA LYS A 324 26.57 -1.83 1.36
C LYS A 324 26.28 -1.83 -0.13
N ILE A 325 25.08 -1.38 -0.50
CA ILE A 325 24.68 -1.13 -1.89
C ILE A 325 24.77 0.38 -2.11
N GLY A 326 25.64 0.81 -3.02
CA GLY A 326 25.96 2.22 -3.22
C GLY A 326 24.88 3.05 -3.93
N ARG A 327 25.29 4.24 -4.35
CA ARG A 327 24.52 5.12 -5.24
C ARG A 327 24.63 4.63 -6.68
N PHE A 328 23.54 4.76 -7.42
CA PHE A 328 23.46 4.40 -8.83
C PHE A 328 23.80 5.65 -9.68
N GLU A 329 25.05 5.76 -10.13
CA GLU A 329 25.60 6.96 -10.79
C GLU A 329 25.57 6.91 -12.34
N GLY A 330 25.20 5.76 -12.92
CA GLY A 330 25.11 5.57 -14.38
C GLY A 330 23.68 5.39 -14.91
N THR A 331 23.51 4.45 -15.84
CA THR A 331 22.21 4.09 -16.41
C THR A 331 21.36 3.30 -15.40
N GLY A 332 20.03 3.37 -15.54
CA GLY A 332 19.10 2.53 -14.75
C GLY A 332 18.76 3.07 -13.37
N ALA A 333 17.48 3.10 -13.01
CA ALA A 333 16.98 3.69 -11.77
C ALA A 333 16.93 2.74 -10.56
N ARG A 334 16.91 1.41 -10.79
CA ARG A 334 16.57 0.43 -9.75
C ARG A 334 17.46 -0.81 -9.76
N ALA A 335 17.74 -1.34 -8.59
CA ALA A 335 18.32 -2.67 -8.40
C ALA A 335 17.47 -3.48 -7.42
N TYR A 336 17.62 -4.80 -7.46
CA TYR A 336 16.84 -5.74 -6.68
C TYR A 336 17.75 -6.66 -5.91
N PHE A 337 17.49 -6.76 -4.62
CA PHE A 337 18.19 -7.66 -3.71
C PHE A 337 17.30 -8.85 -3.39
N ALA A 338 17.85 -10.06 -3.54
CA ALA A 338 17.24 -11.30 -3.09
C ALA A 338 18.14 -11.98 -2.06
N VAL A 339 17.52 -12.59 -1.06
CA VAL A 339 18.17 -13.44 -0.06
C VAL A 339 17.63 -14.87 -0.21
N ALA A 340 18.49 -15.88 -0.06
CA ALA A 340 18.07 -17.27 -0.11
C ALA A 340 16.94 -17.54 0.89
N SER A 341 15.92 -18.28 0.45
CA SER A 341 14.64 -18.53 1.13
C SER A 341 13.67 -17.34 1.19
N GLY A 342 14.12 -16.13 0.84
CA GLY A 342 13.29 -14.93 0.78
C GLY A 342 13.11 -14.21 2.11
N ILE A 343 12.54 -13.02 2.02
CA ILE A 343 12.25 -12.15 3.16
C ILE A 343 10.96 -12.60 3.83
N GLU A 344 10.96 -12.69 5.16
CA GLU A 344 9.75 -12.89 5.97
C GLU A 344 8.91 -11.62 5.91
N SER A 345 7.69 -11.74 5.37
CA SER A 345 6.75 -10.64 5.21
C SER A 345 5.33 -11.19 5.30
N PRO A 346 4.40 -10.50 5.98
CA PRO A 346 2.98 -10.83 5.91
C PRO A 346 2.45 -10.58 4.51
N GLU A 347 1.45 -11.37 4.12
CA GLU A 347 0.66 -11.10 2.92
C GLU A 347 -0.49 -10.15 3.27
N TYR A 348 -0.71 -9.16 2.41
CA TYR A 348 -1.88 -8.30 2.47
C TYR A 348 -2.60 -8.38 1.13
N LEU A 349 -3.83 -8.91 1.16
CA LEU A 349 -4.61 -9.23 -0.04
C LEU A 349 -3.84 -10.16 -1.01
N GLY A 350 -3.18 -11.19 -0.47
CA GLY A 350 -2.51 -12.25 -1.26
C GLY A 350 -1.12 -11.92 -1.81
N SER A 351 -0.48 -10.84 -1.34
CA SER A 351 0.87 -10.46 -1.76
C SER A 351 1.64 -9.75 -0.65
N CYS A 352 2.96 -9.95 -0.63
CA CYS A 352 3.93 -9.27 0.23
C CYS A 352 4.35 -7.90 -0.31
N SER A 353 3.90 -7.47 -1.49
CA SER A 353 4.33 -6.22 -2.08
C SER A 353 3.92 -4.99 -1.29
N THR A 354 4.86 -4.09 -1.07
CA THR A 354 4.63 -2.84 -0.33
C THR A 354 3.95 -1.82 -1.23
N PHE A 355 2.77 -1.32 -0.82
CA PHE A 355 2.14 -0.14 -1.41
C PHE A 355 2.29 1.05 -0.45
N THR A 356 3.28 1.90 -0.69
CA THR A 356 3.65 2.97 0.25
C THR A 356 2.56 4.02 0.42
N LEU A 357 1.88 4.41 -0.67
CA LEU A 357 0.76 5.35 -0.62
C LEU A 357 -0.43 4.77 0.15
N GLY A 358 -0.71 3.48 -0.06
CA GLY A 358 -1.74 2.76 0.66
C GLY A 358 -1.38 2.41 2.11
N LYS A 359 -0.11 2.53 2.51
CA LYS A 359 0.43 2.21 3.84
C LYS A 359 0.23 0.74 4.27
N PHE A 360 0.33 -0.20 3.33
CA PHE A 360 0.19 -1.64 3.61
C PHE A 360 1.07 -2.52 2.70
N GLY A 361 1.15 -3.82 3.01
CA GLY A 361 2.06 -4.76 2.38
C GLY A 361 3.49 -4.62 2.87
N GLY A 362 4.35 -5.59 2.55
CA GLY A 362 5.64 -5.72 3.20
C GLY A 362 5.52 -5.97 4.72
N PRO A 363 6.63 -6.12 5.45
CA PRO A 363 6.63 -6.25 6.90
C PRO A 363 6.16 -4.99 7.62
N PHE A 364 6.31 -3.81 7.00
CA PHE A 364 6.12 -2.52 7.66
C PHE A 364 5.02 -1.63 7.06
N GLY A 365 4.44 -1.97 5.90
CA GLY A 365 3.51 -1.07 5.20
C GLY A 365 4.16 0.19 4.60
N ARG A 366 5.50 0.26 4.59
CA ARG A 366 6.30 1.42 4.16
C ARG A 366 7.65 0.98 3.61
N ALA A 367 8.39 1.94 3.05
CA ALA A 367 9.82 1.75 2.78
C ALA A 367 10.60 1.49 4.08
N LEU A 368 11.75 0.82 3.95
CA LEU A 368 12.64 0.53 5.08
C LEU A 368 13.13 1.82 5.73
N LEU A 369 13.43 1.74 7.02
CA LEU A 369 14.05 2.78 7.83
C LEU A 369 15.28 2.22 8.56
N PRO A 370 16.26 3.07 8.93
CA PRO A 370 17.35 2.65 9.81
C PRO A 370 16.81 2.07 11.12
N GLY A 371 17.35 0.91 11.51
CA GLY A 371 16.93 0.18 12.70
C GLY A 371 15.85 -0.87 12.47
N ASP A 372 15.24 -0.93 11.27
CA ASP A 372 14.37 -2.06 10.90
C ASP A 372 15.15 -3.38 10.92
N VAL A 373 14.45 -4.46 11.30
CA VAL A 373 14.99 -5.83 11.30
C VAL A 373 14.14 -6.68 10.35
N LEU A 374 14.78 -7.24 9.33
CA LEU A 374 14.12 -8.11 8.35
C LEU A 374 14.35 -9.58 8.71
N GLY A 375 13.28 -10.36 8.85
CA GLY A 375 13.38 -11.81 8.98
C GLY A 375 13.75 -12.48 7.66
N ILE A 376 14.53 -13.56 7.72
CA ILE A 376 14.79 -14.46 6.59
C ILE A 376 13.97 -15.73 6.81
N LYS A 377 13.18 -16.15 5.82
CA LYS A 377 12.38 -17.38 5.94
C LYS A 377 13.30 -18.58 6.16
N SER A 378 12.93 -19.45 7.10
CA SER A 378 13.69 -20.65 7.43
C SER A 378 13.25 -21.79 6.50
N ALA A 379 13.96 -22.00 5.40
CA ALA A 379 13.84 -23.21 4.59
C ALA A 379 15.24 -23.80 4.39
N GLY A 380 15.36 -25.14 4.46
CA GLY A 380 16.63 -25.82 4.26
C GLY A 380 17.26 -25.33 2.97
N VAL A 381 18.44 -24.71 3.07
CA VAL A 381 19.20 -24.19 1.93
C VAL A 381 19.29 -25.31 0.91
N ARG A 382 18.52 -25.22 -0.18
CA ARG A 382 18.67 -26.17 -1.28
C ARG A 382 20.06 -25.94 -1.83
N SER A 383 20.95 -26.91 -1.62
CA SER A 383 22.25 -26.94 -2.29
C SER A 383 21.98 -27.19 -3.78
N GLY A 384 21.79 -26.12 -4.56
CA GLY A 384 21.44 -26.19 -5.97
C GLY A 384 21.94 -24.97 -6.76
N GLU A 385 22.77 -25.27 -7.78
CA GLU A 385 23.30 -24.41 -8.86
C GLU A 385 23.66 -22.96 -8.52
N GLY A 386 24.51 -22.74 -7.53
CA GLY A 386 24.99 -21.40 -7.16
C GLY A 386 26.08 -20.77 -8.04
N ASP A 387 26.41 -21.38 -9.18
CA ASP A 387 27.59 -21.00 -10.00
C ASP A 387 27.26 -20.23 -11.28
N LYS A 388 26.01 -19.82 -11.49
CA LYS A 388 25.61 -19.08 -12.71
C LYS A 388 25.51 -17.60 -12.41
N THR A 389 26.21 -16.79 -13.20
CA THR A 389 26.03 -15.33 -13.25
C THR A 389 24.78 -14.99 -14.06
N SER A 390 24.08 -13.92 -13.71
CA SER A 390 23.02 -13.39 -14.58
C SER A 390 23.64 -12.79 -15.84
N PRO A 391 22.99 -12.95 -17.00
CA PRO A 391 23.33 -12.16 -18.18
C PRO A 391 23.21 -10.64 -17.87
N PRO A 392 24.03 -9.78 -18.51
CA PRO A 392 23.94 -8.35 -18.32
C PRO A 392 22.62 -7.82 -18.90
N LEU A 393 21.98 -6.89 -18.18
CA LEU A 393 20.76 -6.23 -18.65
C LEU A 393 21.12 -5.10 -19.64
N PRO A 394 20.38 -4.95 -20.75
CA PRO A 394 20.63 -3.88 -21.72
C PRO A 394 20.06 -2.54 -21.22
N ILE A 395 20.69 -1.98 -20.19
CA ILE A 395 20.26 -0.70 -19.57
C ILE A 395 21.01 0.47 -20.23
N SER A 396 20.27 1.44 -20.78
CA SER A 396 20.81 2.60 -21.48
C SER A 396 20.16 3.91 -21.00
N HIS A 397 20.52 5.04 -21.63
CA HIS A 397 19.78 6.31 -21.53
C HIS A 397 18.85 6.54 -22.75
N ASP A 398 18.94 5.69 -23.77
CA ASP A 398 18.13 5.75 -25.00
C ASP A 398 17.42 4.40 -25.19
N TRP A 399 16.13 4.38 -24.90
CA TRP A 399 15.32 3.17 -24.81
C TRP A 399 14.42 3.02 -26.04
N LYS A 400 14.33 1.79 -26.55
CA LYS A 400 13.24 1.36 -27.43
C LYS A 400 12.29 0.49 -26.64
N ILE A 401 11.02 0.89 -26.58
CA ILE A 401 10.00 0.20 -25.78
C ILE A 401 8.91 -0.29 -26.72
N ALA A 402 8.70 -1.60 -26.77
CA ALA A 402 7.64 -2.19 -27.58
C ALA A 402 6.26 -1.91 -26.97
N VAL A 403 5.34 -1.46 -27.81
CA VAL A 403 3.96 -1.11 -27.43
C VAL A 403 2.96 -1.69 -28.42
N LEU A 404 1.77 -2.02 -27.92
CA LEU A 404 0.61 -2.32 -28.73
C LEU A 404 -0.25 -1.07 -28.91
N TYR A 405 -0.71 -0.84 -30.14
CA TYR A 405 -1.60 0.27 -30.48
C TYR A 405 -3.02 0.02 -29.98
N GLY A 406 -3.60 1.05 -29.32
CA GLY A 406 -4.89 1.01 -28.63
C GLY A 406 -4.76 1.28 -27.11
N PRO A 407 -5.87 1.54 -26.41
CA PRO A 407 -7.25 1.47 -26.92
C PRO A 407 -7.72 2.70 -27.70
N HIS A 408 -7.23 3.89 -27.37
CA HIS A 408 -7.82 5.16 -27.79
C HIS A 408 -6.99 5.89 -28.86
N GLY A 409 -6.11 5.20 -29.58
CA GLY A 409 -5.22 5.84 -30.56
C GLY A 409 -5.91 6.22 -31.87
N SER A 410 -7.21 5.94 -32.03
CA SER A 410 -7.96 6.09 -33.28
C SER A 410 -8.45 7.52 -33.57
N PRO A 411 -8.94 7.78 -34.81
CA PRO A 411 -9.48 9.08 -35.26
C PRO A 411 -10.67 9.68 -34.49
N ASP A 412 -11.26 8.93 -33.57
CA ASP A 412 -12.25 9.42 -32.62
C ASP A 412 -11.62 10.28 -31.50
N PHE A 413 -10.32 10.13 -31.24
CA PHE A 413 -9.60 10.89 -30.21
C PHE A 413 -8.35 11.61 -30.75
N PHE A 414 -7.54 10.96 -31.59
CA PHE A 414 -6.29 11.50 -32.14
C PHE A 414 -6.35 11.57 -33.65
N LEU A 415 -5.74 12.59 -34.25
CA LEU A 415 -5.54 12.59 -35.70
C LEU A 415 -4.48 11.53 -36.07
N ASP A 416 -4.56 10.96 -37.28
CA ASP A 416 -3.53 10.01 -37.75
C ASP A 416 -2.12 10.64 -37.73
N GLU A 417 -2.01 11.94 -38.06
CA GLU A 417 -0.75 12.71 -37.98
C GLU A 417 -0.22 12.82 -36.54
N ASP A 418 -1.10 12.91 -35.54
CA ASP A 418 -0.69 12.95 -34.13
C ASP A 418 -0.11 11.60 -33.70
N ILE A 419 -0.69 10.49 -34.17
CA ILE A 419 -0.18 9.13 -33.91
C ILE A 419 1.15 8.90 -34.64
N ASP A 420 1.28 9.35 -35.88
CA ASP A 420 2.55 9.31 -36.61
C ASP A 420 3.64 10.08 -35.85
N THR A 421 3.30 11.28 -35.37
CA THR A 421 4.19 12.11 -34.55
C THR A 421 4.55 11.39 -33.26
N PHE A 422 3.60 10.73 -32.60
CA PHE A 422 3.83 10.00 -31.35
C PHE A 422 4.92 8.93 -31.51
N PHE A 423 4.83 8.10 -32.55
CA PHE A 423 5.81 7.03 -32.81
C PHE A 423 7.14 7.55 -33.36
N ALA A 424 7.14 8.64 -34.12
CA ALA A 424 8.37 9.26 -34.62
C ALA A 424 9.14 10.06 -33.54
N THR A 425 8.47 10.40 -32.43
CA THR A 425 9.03 11.24 -31.36
C THR A 425 9.96 10.44 -30.46
N LYS A 426 11.09 11.06 -30.11
CA LYS A 426 11.90 10.68 -28.95
C LYS A 426 11.41 11.44 -27.73
N TRP A 427 10.73 10.74 -26.84
CA TRP A 427 10.16 11.29 -25.61
C TRP A 427 11.25 11.39 -24.54
N GLU A 428 11.24 12.45 -23.74
CA GLU A 428 12.17 12.59 -22.60
C GLU A 428 11.44 12.30 -21.28
N VAL A 429 12.07 11.57 -20.37
CA VAL A 429 11.51 11.26 -19.06
C VAL A 429 11.58 12.49 -18.16
N HIS A 430 10.42 12.91 -17.65
CA HIS A 430 10.29 14.03 -16.74
C HIS A 430 10.70 13.64 -15.30
N TYR A 431 11.19 14.60 -14.52
CA TYR A 431 11.65 14.38 -13.14
C TYR A 431 10.53 13.99 -12.16
N ASN A 432 9.30 14.41 -12.45
CA ASN A 432 8.09 14.01 -11.72
C ASN A 432 7.59 12.62 -12.12
N SER A 433 8.46 11.61 -11.98
CA SER A 433 8.21 10.20 -12.29
C SER A 433 8.41 9.34 -11.04
N ALA A 434 7.51 8.40 -10.80
CA ALA A 434 7.51 7.53 -9.61
C ALA A 434 6.89 6.16 -9.95
N ARG A 435 6.73 5.28 -8.94
CA ARG A 435 6.04 3.99 -9.12
C ARG A 435 4.59 4.11 -9.61
N THR A 436 3.94 5.26 -9.38
CA THR A 436 2.60 5.57 -9.92
C THR A 436 2.60 5.77 -11.43
N GLY A 437 3.73 6.20 -12.01
CA GLY A 437 3.89 6.38 -13.44
C GLY A 437 5.10 7.23 -13.83
N VAL A 438 5.52 7.09 -15.09
CA VAL A 438 6.66 7.79 -15.69
C VAL A 438 6.14 8.89 -16.61
N ARG A 439 6.30 10.15 -16.20
CA ARG A 439 5.82 11.30 -16.97
C ARG A 439 6.79 11.62 -18.10
N LEU A 440 6.26 12.03 -19.24
CA LEU A 440 7.04 12.27 -20.46
C LEU A 440 6.92 13.73 -20.93
N ILE A 441 8.01 14.21 -21.54
CA ILE A 441 8.11 15.49 -22.23
C ILE A 441 8.15 15.20 -23.73
N GLY A 442 7.30 15.89 -24.49
CA GLY A 442 7.23 15.76 -25.94
C GLY A 442 6.20 16.71 -26.56
N PRO A 443 5.86 16.50 -27.84
CA PRO A 443 4.92 17.34 -28.56
C PRO A 443 3.50 17.18 -28.03
N LYS A 444 2.73 18.27 -28.11
CA LYS A 444 1.30 18.28 -27.77
C LYS A 444 0.47 17.74 -28.94
N PRO A 445 -0.55 16.88 -28.70
CA PRO A 445 -1.49 16.47 -29.74
C PRO A 445 -2.33 17.65 -30.24
N LYS A 446 -2.74 17.62 -31.50
CA LYS A 446 -3.73 18.58 -32.05
C LYS A 446 -5.18 18.17 -31.77
N TRP A 447 -5.40 16.90 -31.41
CA TRP A 447 -6.69 16.29 -31.06
C TRP A 447 -7.70 16.22 -32.22
N ALA A 448 -8.43 15.10 -32.32
CA ALA A 448 -9.48 14.93 -33.34
C ALA A 448 -10.82 15.60 -32.96
N ARG A 449 -10.93 16.04 -31.71
CA ARG A 449 -12.15 16.64 -31.12
C ARG A 449 -11.83 17.91 -30.35
N THR A 450 -12.85 18.74 -30.13
CA THR A 450 -12.71 20.05 -29.48
C THR A 450 -12.77 20.01 -27.96
N ASP A 451 -13.41 18.98 -27.40
CA ASP A 451 -13.59 18.78 -25.96
C ASP A 451 -14.02 17.33 -25.68
N GLY A 452 -14.13 16.97 -24.39
CA GLY A 452 -14.59 15.66 -23.92
C GLY A 452 -16.08 15.62 -23.50
N GLY A 453 -16.87 16.65 -23.81
CA GLY A 453 -18.28 16.73 -23.42
C GLY A 453 -18.50 16.68 -21.91
N GLU A 454 -19.48 15.88 -21.47
CA GLU A 454 -19.85 15.71 -20.05
C GLU A 454 -18.74 15.09 -19.18
N ALA A 455 -17.76 14.42 -19.80
CA ALA A 455 -16.62 13.83 -19.10
C ALA A 455 -15.53 14.86 -18.73
N GLY A 456 -15.54 16.03 -19.38
CA GLY A 456 -14.59 17.10 -19.13
C GLY A 456 -14.31 17.96 -20.36
N LEU A 457 -13.82 19.16 -20.11
CA LEU A 457 -13.60 20.17 -21.15
C LEU A 457 -12.36 19.92 -22.03
N HIS A 458 -11.40 19.12 -21.58
CA HIS A 458 -10.20 18.85 -22.37
C HIS A 458 -10.48 17.75 -23.41
N PRO A 459 -9.99 17.86 -24.66
CA PRO A 459 -10.12 16.83 -25.69
C PRO A 459 -9.53 15.46 -25.35
N SER A 460 -8.77 15.32 -24.27
CA SER A 460 -8.30 14.03 -23.78
C SER A 460 -9.28 13.36 -22.82
N ASN A 461 -10.31 14.06 -22.33
CA ASN A 461 -11.23 13.55 -21.33
C ASN A 461 -12.23 12.52 -21.87
N LEU A 462 -12.36 11.38 -21.20
CA LEU A 462 -13.36 10.35 -21.49
C LEU A 462 -14.12 10.00 -20.21
N HIS A 463 -15.31 9.40 -20.35
CA HIS A 463 -16.04 8.87 -19.20
C HIS A 463 -15.23 7.76 -18.55
N ASP A 464 -14.97 7.89 -17.26
CA ASP A 464 -13.92 7.15 -16.56
C ASP A 464 -13.99 5.64 -16.85
N ASN A 465 -12.86 5.09 -17.31
CA ASN A 465 -12.68 3.69 -17.65
C ASN A 465 -11.42 3.13 -17.01
N ALA A 466 -11.27 1.81 -17.10
CA ALA A 466 -10.13 1.13 -16.51
C ALA A 466 -8.90 1.23 -17.41
N TYR A 467 -7.77 1.51 -16.79
CA TYR A 467 -6.48 1.51 -17.46
C TYR A 467 -5.78 0.17 -17.38
N ALA A 468 -4.94 -0.09 -18.38
CA ALA A 468 -3.96 -1.17 -18.32
C ALA A 468 -2.67 -0.64 -17.70
N ILE A 469 -1.95 -1.50 -16.98
CA ILE A 469 -0.60 -1.17 -16.52
C ILE A 469 0.31 -1.01 -17.74
N GLY A 470 1.13 0.04 -17.76
CA GLY A 470 1.93 0.40 -18.92
C GLY A 470 1.17 1.17 -20.01
N ALA A 471 -0.11 1.50 -19.81
CA ALA A 471 -0.81 2.42 -20.70
C ALA A 471 -0.14 3.80 -20.70
N VAL A 472 -0.02 4.42 -21.87
CA VAL A 472 0.46 5.81 -21.99
C VAL A 472 -0.76 6.72 -21.88
N ASP A 473 -1.02 7.25 -20.70
CA ASP A 473 -2.21 8.03 -20.36
C ASP A 473 -1.99 9.53 -20.63
N PHE A 474 -2.87 10.17 -21.40
CA PHE A 474 -2.77 11.59 -21.73
C PHE A 474 -3.56 12.47 -20.75
N THR A 475 -2.91 12.77 -19.61
CA THR A 475 -3.41 13.69 -18.57
C THR A 475 -3.40 15.15 -19.06
N GLY A 476 -4.40 15.49 -19.87
CA GLY A 476 -4.36 16.70 -20.70
C GLY A 476 -3.42 16.50 -21.89
N ASP A 477 -2.50 17.43 -22.12
CA ASP A 477 -1.51 17.35 -23.20
C ASP A 477 -0.20 16.63 -22.81
N MET A 478 -0.06 16.25 -21.54
CA MET A 478 1.17 15.62 -21.03
C MET A 478 0.95 14.12 -20.78
N PRO A 479 1.66 13.24 -21.50
CA PRO A 479 1.55 11.81 -21.30
C PRO A 479 2.29 11.31 -20.06
N VAL A 480 1.74 10.26 -19.45
CA VAL A 480 2.37 9.50 -18.36
C VAL A 480 2.20 8.00 -18.63
N ILE A 481 3.28 7.24 -18.56
CA ILE A 481 3.22 5.77 -18.63
C ILE A 481 2.81 5.25 -17.26
N LEU A 482 1.67 4.57 -17.14
CA LEU A 482 1.17 4.11 -15.85
C LEU A 482 2.04 2.99 -15.28
N GLY A 483 2.50 3.17 -14.04
CA GLY A 483 3.37 2.23 -13.35
C GLY A 483 2.62 1.18 -12.52
N PRO A 484 3.34 0.31 -11.81
CA PRO A 484 2.77 -0.75 -10.97
C PRO A 484 1.92 -0.24 -9.80
N ASP A 485 2.17 0.97 -9.31
CA ASP A 485 1.38 1.64 -8.26
C ASP A 485 0.40 2.65 -8.88
N GLY A 486 0.16 2.56 -10.19
CA GLY A 486 -0.67 3.49 -10.94
C GLY A 486 -2.17 3.37 -10.66
N PRO A 487 -2.96 4.36 -11.12
CA PRO A 487 -4.40 4.39 -10.93
C PRO A 487 -5.10 3.32 -11.76
N SER A 488 -6.22 2.82 -11.23
CA SER A 488 -7.07 1.83 -11.93
C SER A 488 -8.05 2.48 -12.89
N LEU A 489 -9.04 3.20 -12.37
CA LEU A 489 -9.98 4.01 -13.12
C LEU A 489 -9.42 5.42 -13.33
N GLY A 490 -9.70 5.97 -14.51
CA GLY A 490 -9.53 7.38 -14.77
C GLY A 490 -10.18 7.82 -16.07
N GLY A 491 -10.17 9.13 -16.31
CA GLY A 491 -10.96 9.79 -17.34
C GLY A 491 -10.14 10.38 -18.48
N PHE A 492 -9.07 9.73 -18.92
CA PHE A 492 -8.19 10.21 -19.99
C PHE A 492 -7.91 9.11 -21.04
N VAL A 493 -7.60 9.53 -22.27
CA VAL A 493 -7.32 8.62 -23.39
C VAL A 493 -5.90 8.04 -23.34
N CYS A 494 -5.73 6.84 -23.90
CA CYS A 494 -4.47 6.10 -23.95
C CYS A 494 -4.27 5.55 -25.37
N PRO A 495 -3.34 6.07 -26.19
CA PRO A 495 -3.18 5.61 -27.56
C PRO A 495 -2.41 4.30 -27.70
N VAL A 496 -1.58 3.94 -26.72
CA VAL A 496 -0.77 2.71 -26.72
C VAL A 496 -0.62 2.14 -25.31
N VAL A 497 -0.28 0.85 -25.23
CA VAL A 497 0.07 0.14 -23.98
C VAL A 497 1.39 -0.60 -24.17
N VAL A 498 2.32 -0.45 -23.22
CA VAL A 498 3.58 -1.20 -23.18
C VAL A 498 3.30 -2.69 -23.03
N VAL A 499 3.99 -3.52 -23.83
CA VAL A 499 3.89 -4.98 -23.74
C VAL A 499 4.33 -5.45 -22.36
N ASP A 500 3.61 -6.41 -21.75
CA ASP A 500 3.89 -6.93 -20.40
C ASP A 500 5.36 -7.33 -20.19
N ALA A 501 5.91 -8.07 -21.17
CA ALA A 501 7.29 -8.54 -21.20
C ALA A 501 8.35 -7.40 -21.31
N GLU A 502 7.92 -6.16 -21.57
CA GLU A 502 8.76 -4.97 -21.73
C GLU A 502 8.58 -3.97 -20.58
N LEU A 503 7.59 -4.17 -19.68
CA LEU A 503 7.33 -3.30 -18.53
C LEU A 503 8.56 -3.11 -17.64
N TRP A 504 9.47 -4.09 -17.61
CA TRP A 504 10.68 -4.02 -16.82
C TRP A 504 11.58 -2.82 -17.18
N LYS A 505 11.54 -2.37 -18.44
CA LYS A 505 12.30 -1.20 -18.90
C LYS A 505 11.83 0.07 -18.17
N LEU A 506 10.53 0.17 -17.87
CA LEU A 506 9.94 1.33 -17.18
C LEU A 506 10.54 1.51 -15.78
N GLY A 507 10.80 0.41 -15.07
CA GLY A 507 11.45 0.44 -13.76
C GLY A 507 12.88 0.95 -13.77
N GLN A 508 13.55 0.95 -14.93
CA GLN A 508 14.92 1.44 -15.11
C GLN A 508 15.01 2.88 -15.60
N LEU A 509 13.92 3.48 -16.07
CA LEU A 509 13.91 4.85 -16.58
C LEU A 509 14.29 5.87 -15.50
N ARG A 510 15.12 6.84 -15.90
CA ARG A 510 15.52 7.99 -15.09
C ARG A 510 15.08 9.30 -15.72
N PRO A 511 14.91 10.37 -14.92
CA PRO A 511 14.77 11.72 -15.47
C PRO A 511 15.87 12.05 -16.48
N GLY A 512 15.49 12.54 -17.66
CA GLY A 512 16.39 12.83 -18.77
C GLY A 512 16.64 11.68 -19.75
N ASP A 513 16.24 10.44 -19.43
CA ASP A 513 16.30 9.33 -20.39
C ASP A 513 15.38 9.59 -21.59
N ARG A 514 15.75 9.05 -22.75
CA ARG A 514 15.00 9.16 -24.00
C ARG A 514 14.32 7.84 -24.35
N ILE A 515 13.08 7.92 -24.79
CA ILE A 515 12.25 6.76 -25.14
C ILE A 515 11.75 6.92 -26.58
N THR A 516 11.88 5.85 -27.36
CA THR A 516 11.18 5.67 -28.63
C THR A 516 10.22 4.50 -28.48
N PHE A 517 8.94 4.74 -28.74
CA PHE A 517 7.93 3.68 -28.75
C PHE A 517 7.96 2.94 -30.08
N ILE A 518 8.05 1.63 -30.03
CA ILE A 518 8.11 0.77 -31.23
C ILE A 518 6.79 -0.01 -31.32
N PRO A 519 5.98 0.22 -32.36
CA PRO A 519 4.74 -0.53 -32.51
C PRO A 519 5.07 -1.98 -32.87
N VAL A 520 4.41 -2.90 -32.16
CA VAL A 520 4.51 -4.35 -32.38
C VAL A 520 3.10 -4.96 -32.45
N ASP A 521 3.01 -6.25 -32.76
CA ASP A 521 1.75 -7.00 -32.77
C ASP A 521 1.67 -8.03 -31.63
N GLU A 522 0.52 -8.71 -31.53
CA GLU A 522 0.26 -9.69 -30.47
C GLU A 522 1.11 -10.96 -30.61
N ALA A 523 1.57 -11.27 -31.83
CA ALA A 523 2.45 -12.41 -32.06
C ALA A 523 3.85 -12.11 -31.51
N TRP A 524 4.37 -10.93 -31.81
CA TRP A 524 5.62 -10.44 -31.26
C TRP A 524 5.59 -10.39 -29.72
N ALA A 525 4.51 -9.88 -29.13
CA ALA A 525 4.37 -9.81 -27.67
C ALA A 525 4.45 -11.19 -26.99
N ARG A 526 3.78 -12.19 -27.57
CA ARG A 526 3.82 -13.58 -27.09
C ARG A 526 5.21 -14.19 -27.24
N ASP A 527 5.85 -14.01 -28.39
CA ASP A 527 7.20 -14.51 -28.64
C ASP A 527 8.17 -13.87 -27.65
N ARG A 528 8.06 -12.55 -27.41
CA ARG A 528 8.87 -11.84 -26.42
C ARG A 528 8.71 -12.40 -25.01
N GLN A 529 7.50 -12.76 -24.58
CA GLN A 529 7.28 -13.38 -23.27
C GLN A 529 8.05 -14.70 -23.12
N ILE A 530 8.14 -15.49 -24.20
CA ILE A 530 8.95 -16.71 -24.25
C ILE A 530 10.44 -16.34 -24.14
N GLU A 531 10.91 -15.35 -24.90
CA GLU A 531 12.31 -14.90 -24.84
C GLU A 531 12.73 -14.45 -23.44
N VAL A 532 11.88 -13.67 -22.76
CA VAL A 532 12.12 -13.22 -21.38
C VAL A 532 12.16 -14.40 -20.42
N SER A 533 11.26 -15.36 -20.58
CA SER A 533 11.25 -16.59 -19.76
C SER A 533 12.51 -17.43 -19.99
N GLU A 534 12.98 -17.55 -21.24
CA GLU A 534 14.25 -18.20 -21.58
C GLU A 534 15.46 -17.46 -21.02
N PHE A 535 15.46 -16.13 -21.06
CA PHE A 535 16.49 -15.28 -20.49
C PHE A 535 16.59 -15.45 -18.97
N ILE A 536 15.45 -15.42 -18.27
CA ILE A 536 15.40 -15.72 -16.83
C ILE A 536 15.90 -17.14 -16.56
N ALA A 537 15.50 -18.12 -17.39
CA ALA A 537 15.96 -19.50 -17.25
C ALA A 537 17.44 -19.72 -17.59
N GLY A 538 18.17 -18.68 -18.04
CA GLY A 538 19.57 -18.76 -18.47
C GLY A 538 19.77 -19.60 -19.74
N LYS A 539 18.73 -19.72 -20.57
CA LYS A 539 18.77 -20.36 -21.90
C LYS A 539 19.13 -19.36 -23.01
N ARG A 540 19.11 -18.07 -22.70
CA ARG A 540 19.37 -16.96 -23.60
C ARG A 540 20.19 -15.90 -22.86
N ASP A 541 21.21 -15.35 -23.53
CA ASP A 541 22.18 -14.42 -22.91
C ASP A 541 21.89 -12.94 -23.17
N PHE A 542 20.96 -12.62 -24.09
CA PHE A 542 20.59 -11.24 -24.42
C PHE A 542 19.14 -11.13 -24.86
N LEU A 543 18.54 -9.95 -24.67
CA LEU A 543 17.24 -9.58 -25.23
C LEU A 543 17.48 -8.57 -26.36
N ALA A 544 17.05 -8.90 -27.57
CA ALA A 544 17.20 -8.01 -28.73
C ALA A 544 16.30 -6.76 -28.58
N ASP A 545 16.66 -5.66 -29.25
CA ASP A 545 15.75 -4.52 -29.40
C ASP A 545 14.46 -4.95 -30.13
N PRO A 546 13.31 -4.31 -29.84
CA PRO A 546 12.09 -4.54 -30.59
C PRO A 546 12.24 -4.07 -32.04
N GLU A 547 11.63 -4.84 -32.95
CA GLU A 547 11.54 -4.52 -34.37
C GLU A 547 10.14 -3.98 -34.67
N GLU A 548 10.08 -2.91 -35.45
CA GLU A 548 8.82 -2.27 -35.83
C GLU A 548 7.99 -3.19 -36.72
N VAL A 549 6.73 -3.39 -36.34
CA VAL A 549 5.71 -4.09 -37.14
C VAL A 549 4.65 -3.08 -37.57
N GLU A 550 4.05 -3.28 -38.75
CA GLU A 550 2.94 -2.43 -39.22
C GLU A 550 1.85 -2.36 -38.15
N ARG A 551 1.57 -1.13 -37.68
CA ARG A 551 0.54 -0.91 -36.67
C ARG A 551 -0.82 -1.33 -37.25
N GLY A 552 -1.45 -2.31 -36.62
CA GLY A 552 -2.81 -2.75 -36.96
C GLY A 552 -3.88 -1.77 -36.47
N SER A 553 -5.13 -2.21 -36.46
CA SER A 553 -6.24 -1.47 -35.83
C SER A 553 -6.18 -1.58 -34.30
N CYS A 554 -6.60 -0.53 -33.59
CA CYS A 554 -6.93 -0.62 -32.16
C CYS A 554 -8.30 -1.26 -31.91
N PHE A 555 -9.15 -1.34 -32.93
CA PHE A 555 -10.45 -2.03 -32.88
C PHE A 555 -10.27 -3.53 -33.09
N ILE A 556 -10.84 -4.32 -32.18
CA ILE A 556 -10.95 -5.78 -32.28
C ILE A 556 -12.26 -6.15 -32.99
N ASP A 557 -13.37 -5.55 -32.57
CA ASP A 557 -14.71 -5.83 -33.10
C ASP A 557 -15.67 -4.66 -32.80
N SER A 558 -16.78 -4.61 -33.52
CA SER A 558 -17.87 -3.65 -33.26
C SER A 558 -19.20 -4.17 -33.79
N PHE A 559 -20.28 -4.06 -33.02
CA PHE A 559 -21.63 -4.44 -33.44
C PHE A 559 -22.71 -3.62 -32.73
N GLY A 560 -23.96 -3.70 -33.22
CA GLY A 560 -25.08 -2.92 -32.69
C GLY A 560 -25.07 -1.46 -33.15
N GLU A 561 -26.12 -0.71 -32.80
CA GLU A 561 -26.29 0.71 -33.12
C GLU A 561 -26.88 1.47 -31.90
N GLY A 562 -26.66 2.78 -31.81
CA GLY A 562 -27.19 3.60 -30.71
C GLY A 562 -26.72 3.13 -29.33
N ASP A 563 -27.64 3.00 -28.38
CA ASP A 563 -27.38 2.49 -27.02
C ASP A 563 -26.93 1.03 -27.00
N ASP A 564 -27.24 0.28 -28.07
CA ASP A 564 -26.84 -1.12 -28.21
C ASP A 564 -25.49 -1.31 -28.90
N ALA A 565 -24.87 -0.23 -29.37
CA ALA A 565 -23.52 -0.28 -29.91
C ALA A 565 -22.54 -0.85 -28.88
N VAL A 566 -21.69 -1.77 -29.32
CA VAL A 566 -20.57 -2.31 -28.56
C VAL A 566 -19.33 -2.17 -29.42
N VAL A 567 -18.28 -1.60 -28.83
CA VAL A 567 -16.97 -1.44 -29.46
C VAL A 567 -15.94 -2.13 -28.58
N VAL A 568 -15.10 -2.98 -29.18
CA VAL A 568 -14.04 -3.67 -28.46
C VAL A 568 -12.70 -3.18 -28.94
N ARG A 569 -11.86 -2.74 -28.00
CA ARG A 569 -10.55 -2.16 -28.26
C ARG A 569 -9.45 -2.96 -27.62
N ARG A 570 -8.33 -3.09 -28.32
CA ARG A 570 -7.10 -3.65 -27.77
C ARG A 570 -6.57 -2.71 -26.68
N ALA A 571 -6.21 -3.25 -25.52
CA ALA A 571 -5.64 -2.48 -24.42
C ALA A 571 -4.36 -3.17 -23.91
N GLY A 572 -3.36 -3.30 -24.79
CA GLY A 572 -2.16 -4.09 -24.51
C GLY A 572 -2.34 -5.58 -24.80
N ASP A 573 -1.35 -6.40 -24.44
CA ASP A 573 -1.30 -7.83 -24.74
C ASP A 573 -2.11 -8.67 -23.76
N ARG A 574 -2.37 -8.13 -22.56
CA ARG A 574 -3.11 -8.80 -21.47
C ARG A 574 -4.52 -8.25 -21.22
N TYR A 575 -4.94 -7.21 -21.94
CA TYR A 575 -6.25 -6.62 -21.75
C TYR A 575 -6.96 -6.32 -23.07
N PHE A 576 -8.29 -6.23 -23.00
CA PHE A 576 -9.11 -5.52 -23.97
C PHE A 576 -10.23 -4.77 -23.25
N LEU A 577 -10.69 -3.69 -23.87
CA LEU A 577 -11.72 -2.81 -23.34
C LEU A 577 -12.99 -2.96 -24.17
N ILE A 578 -14.10 -3.30 -23.52
CA ILE A 578 -15.44 -3.34 -24.11
C ILE A 578 -16.14 -2.04 -23.76
N GLU A 579 -16.60 -1.29 -24.75
CA GLU A 579 -17.29 -0.01 -24.61
C GLU A 579 -18.74 -0.12 -25.08
N PHE A 580 -19.69 0.39 -24.31
CA PHE A 580 -21.13 0.28 -24.57
C PHE A 580 -21.76 1.62 -24.89
N GLY A 581 -22.54 1.70 -25.97
CA GLY A 581 -23.35 2.85 -26.37
C GLY A 581 -22.54 4.07 -26.85
N PRO A 582 -23.16 5.26 -26.92
CA PRO A 582 -22.48 6.51 -27.29
C PRO A 582 -21.66 7.11 -26.13
N HIS A 583 -20.82 8.11 -26.41
CA HIS A 583 -20.01 8.83 -25.43
C HIS A 583 -20.82 9.92 -24.67
N HIS A 584 -21.73 9.49 -23.79
CA HIS A 584 -22.46 10.37 -22.86
C HIS A 584 -22.73 9.66 -21.52
N LEU A 585 -23.07 10.41 -20.46
CA LEU A 585 -23.38 9.84 -19.16
C LEU A 585 -24.81 9.27 -19.13
N ASP A 586 -24.92 7.96 -19.29
CA ASP A 586 -26.18 7.23 -19.18
C ASP A 586 -26.09 6.06 -18.18
N LEU A 587 -26.97 6.09 -17.18
CA LEU A 587 -27.05 4.99 -16.20
C LEU A 587 -27.43 3.68 -16.86
N LYS A 588 -28.24 3.67 -17.93
CA LYS A 588 -28.59 2.47 -18.70
C LYS A 588 -27.37 1.72 -19.19
N LEU A 589 -26.39 2.45 -19.73
CA LEU A 589 -25.13 1.88 -20.20
C LEU A 589 -24.33 1.29 -19.03
N ARG A 590 -24.33 1.95 -17.86
CA ARG A 590 -23.69 1.40 -16.67
C ARG A 590 -24.38 0.13 -16.15
N PHE A 591 -25.71 0.08 -16.21
CA PHE A 591 -26.48 -1.13 -15.90
C PHE A 591 -26.07 -2.26 -16.84
N LYS A 592 -25.99 -2.01 -18.15
CA LYS A 592 -25.52 -2.98 -19.14
C LYS A 592 -24.13 -3.51 -18.81
N VAL A 593 -23.18 -2.64 -18.47
CA VAL A 593 -21.84 -3.02 -17.99
C VAL A 593 -21.91 -3.96 -16.78
N HIS A 594 -22.79 -3.66 -15.81
CA HIS A 594 -22.89 -4.46 -14.59
C HIS A 594 -23.42 -5.87 -14.86
N VAL A 595 -24.41 -5.98 -15.73
CA VAL A 595 -25.02 -7.27 -16.09
C VAL A 595 -23.99 -8.15 -16.77
N VAL A 596 -23.21 -7.59 -17.70
CA VAL A 596 -22.11 -8.31 -18.34
C VAL A 596 -21.03 -8.71 -17.30
N TYR A 597 -20.70 -7.80 -16.39
CA TYR A 597 -19.73 -8.06 -15.31
C TYR A 597 -20.18 -9.22 -14.38
N GLU A 598 -21.42 -9.21 -13.88
CA GLU A 598 -21.93 -10.29 -13.03
C GLU A 598 -22.03 -11.60 -13.80
N TRP A 599 -22.54 -11.56 -15.04
CA TRP A 599 -22.59 -12.74 -15.90
C TRP A 599 -21.21 -13.37 -16.11
N LEU A 600 -20.17 -12.57 -16.39
CA LEU A 600 -18.80 -13.07 -16.54
C LEU A 600 -18.25 -13.69 -15.26
N LYS A 601 -18.56 -13.12 -14.10
CA LYS A 601 -18.18 -13.68 -12.79
C LYS A 601 -18.86 -15.02 -12.54
N GLU A 602 -20.12 -15.15 -12.93
CA GLU A 602 -20.86 -16.42 -12.84
C GLU A 602 -20.32 -17.48 -13.80
N GLN A 603 -19.87 -17.10 -15.00
CA GLN A 603 -19.27 -18.04 -15.96
C GLN A 603 -17.93 -18.62 -15.48
N ALA A 604 -17.20 -17.89 -14.62
CA ALA A 604 -15.90 -18.29 -14.08
C ALA A 604 -14.92 -18.81 -15.17
N ILE A 605 -14.82 -18.08 -16.28
CA ILE A 605 -13.99 -18.44 -17.44
C ILE A 605 -12.51 -18.48 -17.00
N GLY A 606 -11.87 -19.65 -17.16
CA GLY A 606 -10.46 -19.83 -16.85
C GLY A 606 -9.56 -18.92 -17.68
N GLY A 607 -8.58 -18.29 -17.01
CA GLY A 607 -7.65 -17.36 -17.65
C GLY A 607 -8.01 -15.88 -17.49
N ILE A 608 -9.23 -15.52 -17.05
CA ILE A 608 -9.54 -14.16 -16.60
C ILE A 608 -8.88 -13.93 -15.23
N ILE A 609 -8.20 -12.79 -15.08
CA ILE A 609 -7.53 -12.36 -13.84
C ILE A 609 -8.37 -11.30 -13.12
N ASP A 610 -8.76 -10.24 -13.82
CA ASP A 610 -9.56 -9.14 -13.28
C ASP A 610 -10.65 -8.70 -14.27
N LEU A 611 -11.78 -8.21 -13.73
CA LEU A 611 -12.84 -7.54 -14.48
C LEU A 611 -13.07 -6.17 -13.87
N THR A 612 -12.75 -5.09 -14.58
CA THR A 612 -12.85 -3.73 -14.03
C THR A 612 -13.93 -2.93 -14.76
N PRO A 613 -15.09 -2.69 -14.13
CA PRO A 613 -16.14 -1.87 -14.73
C PRO A 613 -15.80 -0.38 -14.63
N GLY A 614 -15.89 0.32 -15.75
CA GLY A 614 -15.93 1.78 -15.84
C GLY A 614 -17.37 2.31 -15.91
N ILE A 615 -17.53 3.57 -16.29
CA ILE A 615 -18.85 4.20 -16.40
C ILE A 615 -19.70 3.55 -17.50
N ARG A 616 -19.11 3.35 -18.68
CA ARG A 616 -19.77 2.75 -19.86
C ARG A 616 -18.90 1.72 -20.55
N SER A 617 -17.99 1.11 -19.79
CA SER A 617 -17.03 0.15 -20.32
C SER A 617 -16.74 -0.95 -19.32
N LEU A 618 -16.24 -2.09 -19.80
CA LEU A 618 -15.70 -3.18 -19.01
C LEU A 618 -14.34 -3.55 -19.57
N GLN A 619 -13.29 -3.47 -18.74
CA GLN A 619 -11.99 -4.00 -19.09
C GLN A 619 -11.88 -5.45 -18.61
N VAL A 620 -11.35 -6.30 -19.47
CA VAL A 620 -11.04 -7.70 -19.16
C VAL A 620 -9.53 -7.87 -19.12
N HIS A 621 -8.98 -8.19 -17.95
CA HIS A 621 -7.58 -8.59 -17.76
C HIS A 621 -7.50 -10.11 -17.81
N PHE A 622 -6.66 -10.66 -18.67
CA PHE A 622 -6.55 -12.11 -18.87
C PHE A 622 -5.10 -12.57 -19.02
N ASP A 623 -4.88 -13.87 -18.85
CA ASP A 623 -3.61 -14.53 -19.13
C ASP A 623 -3.61 -15.10 -20.57
N PRO A 624 -2.85 -14.50 -21.51
CA PRO A 624 -2.75 -15.00 -22.88
C PRO A 624 -2.07 -16.37 -22.98
N GLY A 625 -1.38 -16.82 -21.93
CA GLY A 625 -0.85 -18.19 -21.83
C GLY A 625 -1.89 -19.25 -21.52
N VAL A 626 -3.08 -18.84 -21.03
CA VAL A 626 -4.19 -19.74 -20.65
C VAL A 626 -5.33 -19.67 -21.67
N ILE A 627 -5.71 -18.47 -22.12
CA ILE A 627 -6.81 -18.26 -23.07
C ILE A 627 -6.45 -17.21 -24.13
N GLY A 628 -6.78 -17.49 -25.39
CA GLY A 628 -6.59 -16.56 -26.50
C GLY A 628 -7.60 -15.41 -26.45
N ARG A 629 -7.18 -14.18 -26.82
CA ARG A 629 -8.05 -12.99 -26.85
C ARG A 629 -9.31 -13.20 -27.69
N CYS A 630 -9.16 -13.75 -28.90
CA CYS A 630 -10.28 -13.96 -29.81
C CYS A 630 -11.28 -14.98 -29.23
N ASP A 631 -10.80 -16.12 -28.73
CA ASP A 631 -11.65 -17.16 -28.13
C ASP A 631 -12.41 -16.63 -26.90
N LEU A 632 -11.72 -15.83 -26.07
CA LEU A 632 -12.34 -15.15 -24.94
C LEU A 632 -13.40 -14.17 -25.43
N TRP A 633 -13.07 -13.26 -26.35
CA TRP A 633 -14.03 -12.29 -26.88
C TRP A 633 -15.25 -12.94 -27.54
N ASP A 634 -15.07 -14.00 -28.33
CA ASP A 634 -16.18 -14.72 -28.97
C ASP A 634 -17.17 -15.27 -27.93
N THR A 635 -16.65 -15.83 -26.84
CA THR A 635 -17.46 -16.30 -25.70
C THR A 635 -18.22 -15.14 -25.04
N ILE A 636 -17.55 -14.01 -24.81
CA ILE A 636 -18.17 -12.82 -24.21
C ILE A 636 -19.24 -12.24 -25.13
N ARG A 637 -18.97 -12.16 -26.44
CA ARG A 637 -19.89 -11.64 -27.45
C ARG A 637 -21.17 -12.46 -27.50
N GLU A 638 -21.07 -13.79 -27.53
CA GLU A 638 -22.22 -14.68 -27.46
C GLU A 638 -23.05 -14.42 -26.20
N GLY A 639 -22.37 -14.31 -25.04
CA GLY A 639 -23.00 -13.93 -23.78
C GLY A 639 -23.77 -12.61 -23.85
N ILE A 640 -23.12 -11.54 -24.30
CA ILE A 640 -23.74 -10.21 -24.42
C ILE A 640 -25.02 -10.27 -25.27
N THR A 641 -25.01 -11.02 -26.37
CA THR A 641 -26.18 -11.11 -27.27
C THR A 641 -27.33 -11.98 -26.74
N THR A 642 -27.10 -12.77 -25.69
CA THR A 642 -28.10 -13.68 -25.10
C THR A 642 -28.64 -13.19 -23.76
N LEU A 643 -28.09 -12.10 -23.21
CA LEU A 643 -28.56 -11.49 -21.96
C LEU A 643 -30.01 -10.99 -22.06
N PRO A 644 -30.79 -11.08 -20.96
CA PRO A 644 -32.15 -10.58 -20.93
C PRO A 644 -32.21 -9.04 -21.08
N PRO A 645 -33.36 -8.47 -21.47
CA PRO A 645 -33.55 -7.02 -21.53
C PRO A 645 -33.31 -6.37 -20.16
N LEU A 646 -32.69 -5.18 -20.14
CA LEU A 646 -32.34 -4.44 -18.92
C LEU A 646 -33.55 -4.16 -18.01
N GLU A 647 -34.74 -4.00 -18.60
CA GLU A 647 -36.01 -3.75 -17.89
C GLU A 647 -36.40 -4.85 -16.90
N GLN A 648 -35.86 -6.07 -17.08
CA GLN A 648 -36.14 -7.24 -16.25
C GLN A 648 -35.08 -7.47 -15.16
N ILE A 649 -34.08 -6.61 -15.08
CA ILE A 649 -32.92 -6.80 -14.22
C ILE A 649 -33.07 -6.02 -12.93
N GLU A 650 -32.87 -6.72 -11.83
CA GLU A 650 -32.85 -6.18 -10.48
C GLU A 650 -31.41 -6.22 -9.95
N VAL A 651 -30.91 -5.10 -9.43
CA VAL A 651 -29.57 -5.02 -8.85
C VAL A 651 -29.70 -4.78 -7.34
N PRO A 652 -29.13 -5.65 -6.49
CA PRO A 652 -29.01 -5.38 -5.07
C PRO A 652 -28.27 -4.05 -4.84
N THR A 653 -28.85 -3.15 -4.04
CA THR A 653 -28.29 -1.83 -3.76
C THR A 653 -28.42 -1.55 -2.27
N ARG A 654 -27.45 -0.85 -1.68
CA ARG A 654 -27.53 -0.39 -0.31
C ARG A 654 -27.62 1.12 -0.28
N ILE A 655 -28.45 1.70 0.58
CA ILE A 655 -28.33 3.11 0.94
C ILE A 655 -27.36 3.22 2.11
N VAL A 656 -26.18 3.77 1.85
CA VAL A 656 -25.11 3.96 2.84
C VAL A 656 -25.15 5.40 3.31
N HIS A 657 -25.51 5.61 4.59
CA HIS A 657 -25.56 6.95 5.18
C HIS A 657 -24.21 7.31 5.81
N LEU A 658 -23.55 8.33 5.27
CA LEU A 658 -22.22 8.75 5.66
C LEU A 658 -22.23 10.13 6.35
N PRO A 659 -21.54 10.30 7.50
CA PRO A 659 -21.35 11.61 8.11
C PRO A 659 -20.46 12.49 7.21
N LEU A 660 -20.80 13.77 7.06
CA LEU A 660 -19.96 14.73 6.35
C LEU A 660 -19.74 16.00 7.17
N SER A 661 -18.47 16.35 7.37
CA SER A 661 -18.04 17.68 7.80
C SER A 661 -17.99 18.59 6.57
N TRP A 662 -18.97 19.50 6.44
CA TRP A 662 -19.05 20.48 5.36
C TRP A 662 -17.94 21.54 5.52
N GLU A 663 -17.23 21.89 4.43
CA GLU A 663 -16.05 22.78 4.47
C GLU A 663 -15.02 22.39 5.55
N ASP A 664 -14.72 21.08 5.64
CA ASP A 664 -13.82 20.54 6.64
C ASP A 664 -12.46 21.26 6.67
N PRO A 665 -11.89 21.57 7.86
CA PRO A 665 -10.62 22.29 7.97
C PRO A 665 -9.47 21.70 7.15
N SER A 666 -9.41 20.37 6.98
CA SER A 666 -8.36 19.74 6.18
C SER A 666 -8.51 19.97 4.67
N THR A 667 -9.75 20.09 4.17
CA THR A 667 -10.00 20.44 2.77
C THR A 667 -9.68 21.90 2.47
N LEU A 668 -9.98 22.80 3.41
CA LEU A 668 -9.60 24.21 3.32
C LEU A 668 -8.08 24.40 3.34
N GLU A 669 -7.37 23.60 4.13
CA GLU A 669 -5.90 23.55 4.12
C GLU A 669 -5.37 23.12 2.74
N ALA A 670 -5.95 22.10 2.12
CA ALA A 670 -5.55 21.66 0.79
C ALA A 670 -5.73 22.75 -0.28
N ILE A 671 -6.84 23.50 -0.22
CA ILE A 671 -7.09 24.65 -1.11
C ILE A 671 -6.04 25.73 -0.89
N ARG A 672 -5.73 26.05 0.37
CA ARG A 672 -4.71 27.06 0.72
C ARG A 672 -3.34 26.68 0.17
N ARG A 673 -2.90 25.44 0.38
CA ARG A 673 -1.63 24.92 -0.16
C ARG A 673 -1.59 25.04 -1.67
N TYR A 674 -2.65 24.61 -2.35
CA TYR A 674 -2.75 24.69 -3.81
C TYR A 674 -2.61 26.14 -4.33
N MET A 675 -3.27 27.10 -3.70
CA MET A 675 -3.16 28.51 -4.07
C MET A 675 -1.75 29.07 -3.84
N GLN A 676 -1.03 28.56 -2.84
CA GLN A 676 0.31 29.04 -2.49
C GLN A 676 1.38 28.46 -3.40
N SER A 677 1.33 27.16 -3.68
CA SER A 677 2.43 26.43 -4.34
C SER A 677 2.16 26.01 -5.78
N VAL A 678 0.90 26.01 -6.24
CA VAL A 678 0.55 25.45 -7.56
C VAL A 678 -0.08 26.48 -8.49
N ARG A 679 -1.22 27.06 -8.12
CA ARG A 679 -1.94 28.00 -8.98
C ARG A 679 -2.70 29.06 -8.18
N PRO A 680 -2.08 30.23 -7.92
CA PRO A 680 -2.69 31.32 -7.15
C PRO A 680 -3.91 31.96 -7.82
N ASP A 681 -3.99 31.92 -9.15
CA ASP A 681 -5.01 32.57 -9.98
C ASP A 681 -6.13 31.61 -10.44
N ALA A 682 -6.24 30.44 -9.81
CA ALA A 682 -7.21 29.42 -10.21
C ALA A 682 -8.67 29.91 -10.05
N PRO A 683 -9.52 29.80 -11.08
CA PRO A 683 -10.90 30.30 -11.02
C PRO A 683 -11.79 29.67 -9.95
N TRP A 684 -11.46 28.44 -9.55
CA TRP A 684 -12.17 27.69 -8.51
C TRP A 684 -11.68 28.00 -7.09
N CYS A 685 -10.68 28.86 -6.95
CA CYS A 685 -10.15 29.34 -5.68
C CYS A 685 -10.61 30.80 -5.44
N PRO A 686 -10.71 31.25 -4.18
CA PRO A 686 -10.41 30.55 -2.94
C PRO A 686 -11.52 29.61 -2.43
N SER A 687 -12.68 29.55 -3.11
CA SER A 687 -13.81 28.72 -2.68
C SER A 687 -14.35 27.87 -3.83
N ASN A 688 -14.16 26.57 -3.70
CA ASN A 688 -14.69 25.54 -4.60
C ASN A 688 -16.21 25.57 -4.64
N LEU A 689 -16.87 25.77 -3.50
CA LEU A 689 -18.33 25.82 -3.39
C LEU A 689 -18.90 27.03 -4.12
N GLU A 690 -18.27 28.20 -3.99
CA GLU A 690 -18.67 29.39 -4.73
C GLU A 690 -18.49 29.18 -6.24
N PHE A 691 -17.44 28.48 -6.64
CA PHE A 691 -17.27 28.11 -8.05
C PHE A 691 -18.36 27.16 -8.55
N ILE A 692 -18.69 26.10 -7.79
CA ILE A 692 -19.79 25.19 -8.10
C ILE A 692 -21.10 25.96 -8.24
N ARG A 693 -21.38 26.90 -7.33
CA ARG A 693 -22.57 27.76 -7.41
C ARG A 693 -22.61 28.54 -8.73
N ARG A 694 -21.53 29.26 -9.07
CA ARG A 694 -21.45 30.10 -10.27
C ARG A 694 -21.64 29.31 -11.55
N ILE A 695 -20.90 28.21 -11.71
CA ILE A 695 -20.89 27.44 -12.95
C ILE A 695 -22.21 26.68 -13.19
N ASN A 696 -22.97 26.41 -12.12
CA ASN A 696 -24.29 25.77 -12.21
C ASN A 696 -25.47 26.77 -12.24
N GLY A 697 -25.21 28.08 -12.10
CA GLY A 697 -26.26 29.10 -12.11
C GLY A 697 -27.15 29.07 -10.86
N LEU A 698 -26.61 28.62 -9.74
CA LEU A 698 -27.32 28.54 -8.46
C LEU A 698 -27.32 29.90 -7.75
N GLU A 699 -28.36 30.17 -6.97
CA GLU A 699 -28.60 31.47 -6.33
C GLU A 699 -27.67 31.70 -5.13
N SER A 700 -27.30 30.63 -4.41
CA SER A 700 -26.47 30.71 -3.20
C SER A 700 -25.65 29.43 -2.98
N ILE A 701 -24.64 29.52 -2.11
CA ILE A 701 -23.92 28.34 -1.60
C ILE A 701 -24.85 27.44 -0.77
N ASP A 702 -25.88 28.00 -0.15
CA ASP A 702 -26.91 27.21 0.55
C ASP A 702 -27.67 26.29 -0.40
N GLU A 703 -27.92 26.71 -1.66
CA GLU A 703 -28.52 25.84 -2.67
C GLU A 703 -27.60 24.68 -3.04
N VAL A 704 -26.28 24.91 -3.13
CA VAL A 704 -25.26 23.85 -3.30
C VAL A 704 -25.33 22.85 -2.13
N TYR A 705 -25.43 23.36 -0.90
CA TYR A 705 -25.56 22.55 0.31
C TYR A 705 -26.83 21.68 0.26
N GLN A 706 -28.00 22.26 -0.01
CA GLN A 706 -29.26 21.51 -0.04
C GLN A 706 -29.24 20.42 -1.13
N ILE A 707 -28.82 20.78 -2.35
CA ILE A 707 -28.70 19.80 -3.45
C ILE A 707 -27.75 18.66 -3.06
N PHE A 708 -26.63 18.97 -2.40
CA PHE A 708 -25.67 17.95 -1.99
C PHE A 708 -26.24 16.96 -0.98
N PHE A 709 -26.90 17.46 0.08
CA PHE A 709 -27.42 16.61 1.16
C PHE A 709 -28.73 15.91 0.80
N ASP A 710 -29.52 16.44 -0.14
CA ASP A 710 -30.75 15.81 -0.64
C ASP A 710 -30.49 14.74 -1.71
N ALA A 711 -29.29 14.71 -2.29
CA ALA A 711 -28.93 13.77 -3.34
C ALA A 711 -28.74 12.33 -2.85
N SER A 712 -29.10 11.39 -3.74
CA SER A 712 -28.77 9.97 -3.62
C SER A 712 -27.74 9.66 -4.70
N TYR A 713 -26.48 9.47 -4.31
CA TYR A 713 -25.36 9.29 -5.24
C TYR A 713 -25.15 7.80 -5.54
N LEU A 714 -25.45 7.36 -6.74
CA LEU A 714 -25.23 5.99 -7.16
C LEU A 714 -23.74 5.75 -7.45
N VAL A 715 -23.12 4.80 -6.75
CA VAL A 715 -21.74 4.37 -6.97
C VAL A 715 -21.65 3.60 -8.29
N MET A 716 -21.00 4.22 -9.27
CA MET A 716 -20.82 3.68 -10.62
C MET A 716 -19.58 2.80 -10.69
N GLY A 717 -18.50 3.18 -10.02
CA GLY A 717 -17.23 2.45 -10.03
C GLY A 717 -16.49 2.65 -8.71
N LEU A 718 -15.43 1.88 -8.52
CA LEU A 718 -14.54 1.94 -7.37
C LEU A 718 -13.10 2.05 -7.85
N GLY A 719 -12.26 2.74 -7.09
CA GLY A 719 -10.88 3.01 -7.48
C GLY A 719 -10.64 4.29 -8.27
N ASP A 720 -11.53 5.30 -8.16
CA ASP A 720 -11.38 6.67 -8.69
C ASP A 720 -11.16 7.71 -7.55
N VAL A 721 -9.94 7.88 -7.03
CA VAL A 721 -8.75 7.08 -7.34
C VAL A 721 -8.27 6.32 -6.10
N TYR A 722 -7.99 5.02 -6.31
CA TYR A 722 -7.45 4.06 -5.33
C TYR A 722 -8.39 3.61 -4.20
N LEU A 723 -8.13 2.41 -3.67
CA LEU A 723 -8.61 1.89 -2.38
C LEU A 723 -10.12 2.07 -2.12
N GLY A 724 -10.95 1.64 -3.07
CA GLY A 724 -12.40 1.69 -2.93
C GLY A 724 -13.00 3.10 -3.01
N ALA A 725 -12.22 4.11 -3.44
CA ALA A 725 -12.73 5.44 -3.74
C ALA A 725 -13.85 5.34 -4.79
N PRO A 726 -15.08 5.79 -4.51
CA PRO A 726 -16.17 5.67 -5.45
C PRO A 726 -16.06 6.75 -6.53
N VAL A 727 -16.45 6.40 -7.76
CA VAL A 727 -17.00 7.38 -8.70
C VAL A 727 -18.52 7.23 -8.64
N ALA A 728 -19.22 8.28 -8.22
CA ALA A 728 -20.66 8.25 -8.02
C ALA A 728 -21.35 9.42 -8.73
N THR A 729 -22.62 9.27 -9.08
CA THR A 729 -23.42 10.39 -9.63
C THR A 729 -24.82 10.40 -9.06
N PRO A 730 -25.45 11.57 -8.85
CA PRO A 730 -26.84 11.64 -8.41
C PRO A 730 -27.80 10.90 -9.34
N LEU A 731 -28.70 10.12 -8.74
CA LEU A 731 -29.82 9.49 -9.45
C LEU A 731 -30.72 10.54 -10.09
N ASP A 732 -31.12 11.57 -9.34
CA ASP A 732 -31.88 12.70 -9.88
C ASP A 732 -30.97 13.60 -10.72
N PRO A 733 -31.20 13.75 -12.04
CA PRO A 733 -30.38 14.63 -12.88
C PRO A 733 -30.38 16.09 -12.42
N ARG A 734 -31.40 16.55 -11.69
CA ARG A 734 -31.47 17.90 -11.11
C ARG A 734 -30.47 18.12 -9.98
N HIS A 735 -29.89 17.05 -9.43
CA HIS A 735 -28.87 17.13 -8.39
C HIS A 735 -27.44 17.00 -8.94
N ARG A 736 -27.27 16.78 -10.25
CA ARG A 736 -25.95 16.66 -10.89
C ARG A 736 -25.32 18.03 -11.06
N MET A 737 -24.64 18.50 -10.02
CA MET A 737 -23.82 19.71 -10.10
C MET A 737 -22.59 19.42 -10.96
N VAL A 738 -22.45 20.14 -12.07
CA VAL A 738 -21.32 19.98 -13.01
C VAL A 738 -20.21 20.95 -12.65
N THR A 739 -18.98 20.49 -12.64
CA THR A 739 -17.80 21.33 -12.39
C THR A 739 -16.58 20.83 -13.15
N THR A 740 -15.48 21.60 -13.18
CA THR A 740 -14.22 21.12 -13.76
C THR A 740 -13.35 20.42 -12.71
N LYS A 741 -12.52 19.47 -13.15
CA LYS A 741 -11.36 19.03 -12.37
C LYS A 741 -10.33 20.18 -12.30
N TYR A 742 -9.50 20.20 -11.25
CA TYR A 742 -8.38 21.13 -11.08
C TYR A 742 -7.41 21.01 -12.26
N ASN A 743 -6.83 22.13 -12.68
CA ASN A 743 -5.76 22.16 -13.66
C ASN A 743 -4.63 23.15 -13.29
N PRO A 744 -3.40 22.68 -13.02
CA PRO A 744 -3.05 21.27 -12.79
C PRO A 744 -3.71 20.72 -11.52
N ALA A 745 -3.76 19.39 -11.37
CA ALA A 745 -4.31 18.73 -10.18
C ALA A 745 -3.53 19.11 -8.91
N ARG A 746 -4.17 18.97 -7.73
CA ARG A 746 -3.48 19.17 -6.45
C ARG A 746 -2.43 18.09 -6.24
N THR A 747 -1.30 18.47 -5.64
CA THR A 747 -0.27 17.54 -5.16
C THR A 747 -0.68 16.82 -3.88
N TRP A 748 -1.55 17.43 -3.06
CA TRP A 748 -2.03 16.88 -1.80
C TRP A 748 -3.55 17.04 -1.61
N THR A 749 -4.19 15.97 -1.17
CA THR A 749 -5.61 15.84 -0.84
C THR A 749 -5.72 14.97 0.41
N PRO A 750 -6.44 15.42 1.46
CA PRO A 750 -6.58 14.63 2.68
C PRO A 750 -7.43 13.38 2.43
N GLU A 751 -7.11 12.31 3.15
CA GLU A 751 -7.86 11.05 3.13
C GLU A 751 -9.35 11.28 3.44
N ASN A 752 -10.21 10.69 2.61
CA ASN A 752 -11.68 10.76 2.63
C ASN A 752 -12.25 12.16 2.47
N ALA A 753 -11.48 13.09 1.87
CA ALA A 753 -12.07 14.28 1.29
C ALA A 753 -13.14 13.87 0.28
N VAL A 754 -14.21 14.67 0.23
CA VAL A 754 -15.31 14.47 -0.70
C VAL A 754 -15.30 15.62 -1.70
N GLY A 755 -15.34 15.29 -2.98
CA GLY A 755 -15.29 16.29 -4.03
C GLY A 755 -16.13 15.94 -5.25
N ILE A 756 -16.37 16.95 -6.09
CA ILE A 756 -17.12 16.85 -7.34
C ILE A 756 -16.20 17.22 -8.50
N GLY A 757 -16.23 16.43 -9.58
CA GLY A 757 -15.44 16.65 -10.79
C GLY A 757 -16.23 16.17 -12.01
N GLY A 758 -16.49 17.06 -12.98
CA GLY A 758 -17.55 16.80 -13.96
C GLY A 758 -18.90 16.73 -13.24
N ALA A 759 -19.71 15.72 -13.59
CA ALA A 759 -20.97 15.38 -12.92
C ALA A 759 -20.80 14.28 -11.85
N TYR A 760 -19.56 13.99 -11.43
CA TYR A 760 -19.22 12.87 -10.56
C TYR A 760 -18.78 13.33 -9.18
N LEU A 761 -19.13 12.53 -8.17
CA LEU A 761 -18.67 12.63 -6.80
C LEU A 761 -17.60 11.56 -6.53
N CYS A 762 -16.57 11.95 -5.80
CA CYS A 762 -15.49 11.09 -5.32
C CYS A 762 -15.34 11.20 -3.80
N ILE A 763 -14.99 10.08 -3.16
CA ILE A 763 -14.42 10.05 -1.80
C ILE A 763 -12.99 9.52 -1.90
N TYR A 764 -11.99 10.34 -1.59
CA TYR A 764 -10.59 9.93 -1.73
C TYR A 764 -10.24 8.80 -0.74
N GLY A 765 -9.92 7.60 -1.23
CA GLY A 765 -9.69 6.41 -0.40
C GLY A 765 -8.41 6.49 0.46
N MET A 766 -7.46 7.34 0.05
CA MET A 766 -6.20 7.60 0.73
C MET A 766 -5.77 9.06 0.54
N GLU A 767 -4.78 9.48 1.30
CA GLU A 767 -4.08 10.74 1.09
C GLU A 767 -3.24 10.69 -0.20
N GLY A 768 -3.25 11.77 -0.99
CA GLY A 768 -2.51 11.80 -2.26
C GLY A 768 -2.92 12.94 -3.20
N PRO A 769 -2.49 12.93 -4.47
CA PRO A 769 -2.89 13.93 -5.46
C PRO A 769 -4.39 13.79 -5.81
N GLY A 770 -5.02 14.90 -6.22
CA GLY A 770 -6.45 14.90 -6.51
C GLY A 770 -6.93 16.09 -7.35
N GLY A 771 -7.91 15.83 -8.21
CA GLY A 771 -8.46 16.81 -9.16
C GLY A 771 -9.86 17.34 -8.84
N TYR A 772 -10.62 16.74 -7.93
CA TYR A 772 -12.04 17.10 -7.76
C TYR A 772 -12.20 18.34 -6.87
N GLN A 773 -13.22 19.14 -7.11
CA GLN A 773 -13.57 20.32 -6.31
C GLN A 773 -14.12 19.91 -4.95
N PHE A 774 -13.57 20.42 -3.85
CA PHE A 774 -13.97 19.97 -2.51
C PHE A 774 -15.36 20.45 -2.09
N THR A 775 -16.03 19.61 -1.33
CA THR A 775 -17.27 19.91 -0.60
C THR A 775 -17.07 19.76 0.91
N GLY A 776 -16.45 18.67 1.34
CA GLY A 776 -16.20 18.38 2.75
C GLY A 776 -15.34 17.14 2.95
N ARG A 777 -15.43 16.53 4.14
CA ARG A 777 -14.73 15.28 4.47
C ARG A 777 -15.66 14.29 5.17
N THR A 778 -15.43 12.99 4.96
CA THR A 778 -16.19 11.91 5.59
C THR A 778 -15.27 10.93 6.34
N ILE A 779 -15.84 9.82 6.80
CA ILE A 779 -15.14 8.71 7.44
C ILE A 779 -14.34 7.88 6.42
N PRO A 780 -13.41 7.02 6.87
CA PRO A 780 -12.75 6.06 5.97
C PRO A 780 -13.75 5.21 5.19
N VAL A 781 -13.55 5.14 3.87
CA VAL A 781 -14.18 4.15 3.00
C VAL A 781 -13.30 2.91 2.80
N TRP A 782 -12.10 2.93 3.39
CA TRP A 782 -11.13 1.83 3.42
C TRP A 782 -10.70 1.54 4.87
N ASN A 783 -10.97 0.34 5.36
CA ASN A 783 -10.47 -0.18 6.63
C ASN A 783 -9.31 -1.14 6.38
N ARG A 784 -8.11 -0.63 6.60
CA ARG A 784 -6.86 -1.31 6.27
C ARG A 784 -6.59 -2.56 7.09
N TRP A 785 -7.04 -2.62 8.35
CA TRP A 785 -6.54 -3.63 9.29
C TRP A 785 -7.60 -4.53 9.88
N ARG A 786 -8.83 -4.02 10.04
CA ARG A 786 -9.87 -4.73 10.80
C ARG A 786 -11.03 -5.09 9.90
N LYS A 787 -11.53 -6.31 10.14
CA LYS A 787 -12.85 -6.71 9.70
C LYS A 787 -13.87 -6.30 10.77
N THR A 788 -14.92 -5.61 10.36
CA THR A 788 -16.04 -5.23 11.24
C THR A 788 -17.36 -5.65 10.58
N GLU A 789 -18.50 -5.39 11.23
CA GLU A 789 -19.81 -5.65 10.61
C GLU A 789 -20.00 -4.83 9.31
N ASP A 790 -19.56 -3.56 9.30
CA ASP A 790 -19.66 -2.69 8.13
C ASP A 790 -18.51 -2.92 7.12
N PHE A 791 -17.34 -3.38 7.59
CA PHE A 791 -16.17 -3.69 6.77
C PHE A 791 -15.89 -5.20 6.72
N GLU A 792 -16.68 -5.93 5.94
CA GLU A 792 -16.42 -7.36 5.69
C GLU A 792 -15.16 -7.59 4.83
N LYS A 793 -14.85 -6.60 3.99
CA LYS A 793 -13.63 -6.45 3.19
C LYS A 793 -13.00 -5.09 3.53
N PRO A 794 -11.75 -4.82 3.11
CA PRO A 794 -11.15 -3.53 3.39
C PRO A 794 -11.93 -2.34 2.82
N TRP A 795 -12.66 -2.49 1.71
CA TRP A 795 -13.48 -1.42 1.15
C TRP A 795 -14.94 -1.49 1.65
N LEU A 796 -15.50 -0.32 2.01
CA LEU A 796 -16.87 -0.18 2.52
C LEU A 796 -17.92 -0.32 1.40
N LEU A 797 -17.65 0.32 0.27
CA LEU A 797 -18.64 0.58 -0.79
C LEU A 797 -18.66 -0.53 -1.84
N ARG A 798 -19.83 -0.77 -2.42
CA ARG A 798 -20.07 -1.73 -3.50
C ARG A 798 -20.60 -1.00 -4.73
N PHE A 799 -20.46 -1.63 -5.91
CA PHE A 799 -21.14 -1.12 -7.10
C PHE A 799 -22.64 -1.01 -6.85
N PHE A 800 -23.26 0.06 -7.34
CA PHE A 800 -24.67 0.41 -7.15
C PHE A 800 -25.10 0.72 -5.71
N ASP A 801 -24.19 0.86 -4.75
CA ASP A 801 -24.54 1.53 -3.51
C ASP A 801 -25.03 2.95 -3.78
N GLN A 802 -25.93 3.45 -2.95
CA GLN A 802 -26.45 4.81 -2.96
C GLN A 802 -25.91 5.53 -1.73
N LEU A 803 -25.01 6.49 -1.94
CA LEU A 803 -24.48 7.30 -0.86
C LEU A 803 -25.50 8.39 -0.52
N ARG A 804 -25.76 8.55 0.77
CA ARG A 804 -26.46 9.72 1.33
C ARG A 804 -25.60 10.31 2.42
N PHE A 805 -25.42 11.62 2.40
CA PHE A 805 -24.65 12.30 3.44
C PHE A 805 -25.58 12.89 4.49
N TYR A 806 -25.10 13.00 5.72
CA TYR A 806 -25.72 13.80 6.76
C TYR A 806 -24.69 14.71 7.43
N PRO A 807 -25.05 15.96 7.76
CA PRO A 807 -24.09 16.93 8.26
C PRO A 807 -23.67 16.59 9.69
N VAL A 808 -22.36 16.70 9.97
CA VAL A 808 -21.77 16.63 11.31
C VAL A 808 -20.74 17.75 11.48
N SER A 809 -20.36 18.05 12.71
CA SER A 809 -19.24 18.98 12.96
C SER A 809 -17.88 18.30 12.66
N ALA A 810 -16.82 19.09 12.46
CA ALA A 810 -15.47 18.56 12.28
C ALA A 810 -14.98 17.75 13.50
N GLU A 811 -15.35 18.17 14.72
CA GLU A 811 -15.03 17.45 15.96
C GLU A 811 -15.76 16.10 16.05
N GLU A 812 -17.05 16.09 15.74
CA GLU A 812 -17.84 14.86 15.69
C GLU A 812 -17.33 13.90 14.62
N LEU A 813 -16.95 14.42 13.44
CA LEU A 813 -16.35 13.60 12.39
C LEU A 813 -15.06 12.93 12.87
N LEU A 814 -14.18 13.64 13.59
CA LEU A 814 -12.94 13.05 14.11
C LEU A 814 -13.21 11.88 15.06
N LYS A 815 -14.24 11.99 15.91
CA LYS A 815 -14.69 10.88 16.76
C LYS A 815 -15.17 9.69 15.94
N LEU A 816 -16.02 9.92 14.94
CA LEU A 816 -16.54 8.86 14.07
C LEU A 816 -15.42 8.19 13.24
N ARG A 817 -14.41 8.96 12.81
CA ARG A 817 -13.23 8.45 12.10
C ARG A 817 -12.40 7.48 12.95
N ASP A 818 -12.41 7.62 14.27
CA ASP A 818 -11.78 6.67 15.20
C ASP A 818 -12.69 5.45 15.48
N GLU A 819 -13.98 5.68 15.75
CA GLU A 819 -14.89 4.62 16.20
C GLU A 819 -15.32 3.64 15.09
N VAL A 820 -15.54 4.11 13.86
CA VAL A 820 -16.09 3.29 12.77
C VAL A 820 -15.12 2.17 12.32
N PRO A 821 -13.83 2.45 12.02
CA PRO A 821 -12.89 1.39 11.64
C PRO A 821 -12.66 0.35 12.75
N LEU A 822 -12.93 0.71 14.01
CA LEU A 822 -12.85 -0.18 15.18
C LEU A 822 -14.16 -0.96 15.44
N GLY A 823 -15.23 -0.70 14.69
CA GLY A 823 -16.55 -1.32 14.89
C GLY A 823 -17.28 -0.84 16.15
N ARG A 824 -16.88 0.31 16.72
CA ARG A 824 -17.52 0.91 17.91
C ARG A 824 -18.71 1.80 17.57
N HIS A 825 -18.84 2.19 16.31
CA HIS A 825 -19.98 2.91 15.77
C HIS A 825 -20.48 2.18 14.52
N LYS A 826 -21.77 1.83 14.51
CA LYS A 826 -22.41 1.13 13.39
C LYS A 826 -23.00 2.11 12.41
N LEU A 827 -22.70 1.94 11.12
CA LEU A 827 -23.29 2.77 10.07
C LEU A 827 -24.74 2.40 9.83
N ARG A 828 -25.55 3.40 9.44
CA ARG A 828 -26.89 3.15 8.93
C ARG A 828 -26.77 2.72 7.47
N ILE A 829 -27.02 1.44 7.22
CA ILE A 829 -27.04 0.84 5.89
C ILE A 829 -28.42 0.21 5.66
N GLU A 830 -29.09 0.58 4.58
CA GLU A 830 -30.42 0.05 4.22
C GLU A 830 -30.32 -0.80 2.95
N GLU A 831 -30.65 -2.08 3.05
CA GLU A 831 -30.75 -2.97 1.89
C GLU A 831 -31.97 -2.63 1.04
N LYS A 832 -31.77 -2.51 -0.27
CA LYS A 832 -32.80 -2.22 -1.27
C LYS A 832 -32.52 -2.98 -2.58
N VAL A 833 -33.46 -2.85 -3.51
CA VAL A 833 -33.31 -3.33 -4.88
C VAL A 833 -33.44 -2.13 -5.80
N PHE A 834 -32.47 -1.94 -6.67
CA PHE A 834 -32.57 -0.97 -7.74
C PHE A 834 -33.17 -1.64 -8.96
N ARG A 835 -34.28 -1.08 -9.46
CA ARG A 835 -34.91 -1.51 -10.72
C ARG A 835 -34.74 -0.42 -11.76
N PHE A 836 -34.19 -0.79 -12.91
CA PHE A 836 -33.98 0.17 -14.00
C PHE A 836 -35.30 0.75 -14.52
N SER A 837 -36.36 -0.07 -14.61
CA SER A 837 -37.70 0.36 -15.02
C SER A 837 -38.33 1.40 -14.09
N GLU A 838 -38.09 1.32 -12.78
CA GLU A 838 -38.55 2.34 -11.82
C GLU A 838 -37.82 3.67 -12.03
N TYR A 839 -36.52 3.60 -12.37
CA TYR A 839 -35.71 4.78 -12.66
C TYR A 839 -36.12 5.46 -13.98
N GLU A 840 -36.40 4.70 -15.04
CA GLU A 840 -36.93 5.24 -16.29
C GLU A 840 -38.28 5.93 -16.09
N ALA A 841 -39.19 5.31 -15.34
CA ALA A 841 -40.48 5.91 -15.01
C ALA A 841 -40.32 7.22 -14.20
N PHE A 842 -39.31 7.28 -13.30
CA PHE A 842 -38.96 8.51 -12.60
C PHE A 842 -38.47 9.61 -13.54
N LEU A 843 -37.59 9.28 -14.50
CA LEU A 843 -37.10 10.24 -15.49
C LEU A 843 -38.24 10.78 -16.36
N GLU A 844 -39.13 9.92 -16.85
CA GLU A 844 -40.28 10.32 -17.66
C GLU A 844 -41.23 11.24 -16.88
N ALA A 845 -41.54 10.88 -15.63
CA ALA A 845 -42.40 11.67 -14.76
C ALA A 845 -41.82 13.06 -14.39
N ASN A 846 -40.50 13.24 -14.50
CA ASN A 846 -39.81 14.49 -14.14
C ASN A 846 -39.13 15.17 -15.34
N ALA A 847 -39.42 14.75 -16.58
CA ALA A 847 -38.68 15.15 -17.78
C ALA A 847 -38.64 16.68 -17.98
N ASP A 848 -39.77 17.36 -17.77
CA ASP A 848 -39.86 18.81 -17.92
C ASP A 848 -38.94 19.54 -16.92
N GLY A 849 -39.02 19.17 -15.64
CA GLY A 849 -38.20 19.78 -14.58
C GLY A 849 -36.71 19.47 -14.72
N ILE A 850 -36.36 18.27 -15.19
CA ILE A 850 -34.98 17.90 -15.54
C ILE A 850 -34.49 18.77 -16.70
N GLY A 851 -35.28 18.92 -17.76
CA GLY A 851 -34.94 19.72 -18.94
C GLY A 851 -34.72 21.20 -18.61
N GLU A 852 -35.59 21.80 -17.78
CA GLU A 852 -35.45 23.17 -17.31
C GLU A 852 -34.16 23.37 -16.51
N PHE A 853 -33.86 22.47 -15.56
CA PHE A 853 -32.64 22.53 -14.75
C PHE A 853 -31.38 22.44 -15.62
N GLN A 854 -31.32 21.45 -16.51
CA GLN A 854 -30.18 21.25 -17.41
C GLN A 854 -29.99 22.44 -18.36
N SER A 855 -31.08 23.06 -18.84
CA SER A 855 -30.99 24.25 -19.67
C SER A 855 -30.42 25.45 -18.91
N LYS A 856 -30.84 25.65 -17.66
CA LYS A 856 -30.31 26.70 -16.77
C LYS A 856 -28.81 26.47 -16.52
N GLN A 857 -28.43 25.25 -16.18
CA GLN A 857 -27.05 24.85 -15.92
C GLN A 857 -26.15 25.07 -17.14
N ARG A 858 -26.54 24.60 -18.34
CA ARG A 858 -25.77 24.80 -19.58
C ARG A 858 -25.55 26.30 -19.87
N GLY A 859 -26.58 27.12 -19.71
CA GLY A 859 -26.46 28.57 -19.90
C GLY A 859 -25.46 29.21 -18.92
N ALA A 860 -25.46 28.78 -17.65
CA ALA A 860 -24.51 29.26 -16.65
C ALA A 860 -23.07 28.79 -16.93
N PHE A 861 -22.91 27.55 -17.38
CA PHE A 861 -21.63 26.97 -17.76
C PHE A 861 -20.99 27.73 -18.93
N GLU A 862 -21.75 27.99 -19.99
CA GLU A 862 -21.28 28.78 -21.14
C GLU A 862 -20.91 30.21 -20.73
N ALA A 863 -21.69 30.82 -19.84
CA ALA A 863 -21.40 32.16 -19.32
C ALA A 863 -20.12 32.20 -18.47
N GLU A 864 -19.86 31.19 -17.63
CA GLU A 864 -18.64 31.10 -16.84
C GLU A 864 -17.42 30.86 -17.73
N ARG A 865 -17.52 29.93 -18.71
CA ARG A 865 -16.46 29.67 -19.70
C ARG A 865 -16.08 30.95 -20.45
N LYS A 866 -17.07 31.69 -20.96
CA LYS A 866 -16.83 32.95 -21.66
C LYS A 866 -16.14 33.98 -20.77
N ARG A 867 -16.50 34.04 -19.49
CA ARG A 867 -15.87 34.97 -18.53
C ARG A 867 -14.40 34.64 -18.31
N TRP A 868 -14.01 33.36 -18.36
CA TRP A 868 -12.60 32.94 -18.27
C TRP A 868 -11.80 33.30 -19.52
N GLU A 869 -12.38 33.05 -20.70
CA GLU A 869 -11.80 33.44 -21.98
C GLU A 869 -11.56 34.96 -22.04
N GLU A 870 -12.53 35.77 -21.60
CA GLU A 870 -12.41 37.23 -21.53
C GLU A 870 -11.38 37.71 -20.49
N ALA A 871 -11.18 36.97 -19.40
CA ALA A 871 -10.21 37.30 -18.35
C ALA A 871 -8.76 36.90 -18.72
N GLY A 872 -8.55 36.24 -19.87
CA GLY A 872 -7.24 35.72 -20.28
C GLY A 872 -6.74 34.58 -19.39
N LEU A 873 -7.62 33.96 -18.61
CA LEU A 873 -7.30 32.80 -17.78
C LEU A 873 -7.28 31.57 -18.70
N SER A 874 -6.09 31.18 -19.16
CA SER A 874 -5.94 29.98 -19.97
C SER A 874 -6.37 28.74 -19.20
N MET A 875 -7.04 27.83 -19.90
CA MET A 875 -7.24 26.47 -19.42
C MET A 875 -5.93 25.68 -19.41
N ASP A 876 -4.92 26.09 -20.17
CA ASP A 876 -3.63 25.42 -20.24
C ASP A 876 -2.77 25.75 -19.02
N ALA A 877 -2.10 24.74 -18.47
CA ALA A 877 -1.08 24.97 -17.45
C ALA A 877 0.09 25.77 -18.06
N PRO A 878 0.66 26.75 -17.34
CA PRO A 878 1.91 27.38 -17.78
C PRO A 878 3.00 26.31 -17.91
N ALA A 879 3.80 26.39 -18.98
CA ALA A 879 4.93 25.50 -19.17
C ALA A 879 5.95 25.70 -18.04
N GLU A 880 6.41 24.60 -17.42
CA GLU A 880 7.52 24.66 -16.46
C GLU A 880 8.78 25.15 -17.17
N ALA A 881 9.41 26.20 -16.63
CA ALA A 881 10.61 26.79 -17.20
C ALA A 881 11.84 25.90 -16.95
N VAL A 882 12.62 25.65 -18.01
CA VAL A 882 13.92 24.96 -17.92
C VAL A 882 14.99 25.96 -17.47
N VAL A 883 15.68 25.67 -16.36
CA VAL A 883 16.74 26.54 -15.81
C VAL A 883 18.09 26.25 -16.49
N GLU A 884 18.83 27.29 -16.90
CA GLU A 884 20.20 27.24 -17.44
C GLU A 884 21.28 27.19 -16.34
N GLU A 885 22.45 26.63 -16.64
CA GLU A 885 23.58 26.43 -15.71
C GLU A 885 24.32 27.72 -15.35
N GLU A 886 24.51 27.98 -14.05
CA GLU A 886 25.59 28.84 -13.55
C GLU A 886 26.71 27.98 -12.94
N THR A 887 27.96 28.28 -13.30
CA THR A 887 29.14 27.63 -12.74
C THR A 887 29.41 28.14 -11.32
N VAL A 888 29.20 27.26 -10.33
CA VAL A 888 29.41 27.56 -8.91
C VAL A 888 30.91 27.51 -8.57
N VAL A 889 31.44 28.55 -7.93
CA VAL A 889 32.83 28.62 -7.46
C VAL A 889 32.89 28.19 -5.99
N ILE A 890 33.57 27.08 -5.71
CA ILE A 890 33.71 26.53 -4.35
C ILE A 890 34.95 27.14 -3.66
N PRO A 891 34.82 27.81 -2.50
CA PRO A 891 35.96 28.34 -1.74
C PRO A 891 36.88 27.25 -1.17
N ASP A 892 38.17 27.57 -1.00
CA ASP A 892 39.16 26.64 -0.42
C ASP A 892 38.74 26.11 0.96
N GLY A 893 38.79 24.78 1.12
CA GLY A 893 38.41 24.07 2.35
C GLY A 893 36.91 23.90 2.56
N CYS A 894 36.08 24.16 1.53
CA CYS A 894 34.65 23.90 1.52
C CYS A 894 34.29 22.79 0.51
N SER A 895 33.17 22.12 0.73
CA SER A 895 32.55 21.15 -0.18
C SER A 895 31.09 21.54 -0.44
N THR A 896 30.35 20.74 -1.20
CA THR A 896 28.94 20.97 -1.50
C THR A 896 28.06 19.84 -0.98
N LEU A 897 26.84 20.19 -0.56
CA LEU A 897 25.74 19.24 -0.51
C LEU A 897 24.98 19.37 -1.83
N ASP A 898 25.07 18.32 -2.65
CA ASP A 898 24.46 18.28 -3.97
C ASP A 898 23.09 17.60 -3.90
N SER A 899 22.19 18.03 -4.77
CA SER A 899 20.87 17.41 -4.89
C SER A 899 21.00 15.93 -5.25
N PRO A 900 20.46 14.99 -4.46
CA PRO A 900 20.49 13.57 -4.82
C PRO A 900 19.56 13.24 -6.00
N VAL A 901 18.60 14.13 -6.30
CA VAL A 901 17.46 13.93 -7.20
C VAL A 901 17.17 15.20 -8.02
N THR A 902 16.47 15.07 -9.14
CA THR A 902 15.89 16.23 -9.85
C THR A 902 14.50 16.51 -9.26
N GLY A 903 14.22 17.77 -8.90
CA GLY A 903 13.00 18.17 -8.18
C GLY A 903 12.89 19.69 -8.03
N SER A 904 12.20 20.16 -7.00
CA SER A 904 12.16 21.57 -6.58
C SER A 904 12.57 21.71 -5.12
N VAL A 905 13.01 22.88 -4.68
CA VAL A 905 13.31 23.15 -3.27
C VAL A 905 12.01 23.42 -2.54
N TRP A 906 11.59 22.52 -1.66
CA TRP A 906 10.38 22.71 -0.86
C TRP A 906 10.61 23.70 0.29
N LYS A 907 11.68 23.48 1.06
CA LYS A 907 11.96 24.27 2.26
C LYS A 907 13.45 24.29 2.59
N ILE A 908 13.96 25.43 3.04
CA ILE A 908 15.34 25.57 3.52
C ILE A 908 15.33 25.58 5.05
N GLU A 909 15.94 24.57 5.67
CA GLU A 909 15.93 24.39 7.14
C GLU A 909 17.15 25.06 7.82
N ALA A 910 18.28 25.15 7.12
CA ALA A 910 19.51 25.74 7.63
C ALA A 910 20.05 26.80 6.66
N THR A 911 20.30 28.01 7.18
CA THR A 911 20.86 29.13 6.41
C THR A 911 22.37 29.27 6.62
N ALA A 912 23.02 30.11 5.80
CA ALA A 912 24.44 30.44 5.97
C ALA A 912 24.80 30.84 7.42
N GLY A 913 25.90 30.29 7.94
CA GLY A 913 26.38 30.41 9.31
C GLY A 913 25.83 29.37 10.29
N ALA A 914 24.84 28.56 9.92
CA ALA A 914 24.30 27.51 10.79
C ALA A 914 25.28 26.33 10.91
N ARG A 915 25.43 25.79 12.12
CA ARG A 915 26.13 24.52 12.36
C ARG A 915 25.13 23.39 12.50
N ILE A 916 25.25 22.39 11.66
CA ILE A 916 24.38 21.22 11.63
C ILE A 916 25.19 19.98 12.00
N THR A 917 24.57 19.08 12.76
CA THR A 917 25.18 17.81 13.19
C THR A 917 24.97 16.72 12.14
N SER A 918 25.72 15.62 12.20
CA SER A 918 25.47 14.46 11.33
C SER A 918 24.01 13.98 11.48
N GLY A 919 23.34 13.76 10.34
CA GLY A 919 21.91 13.44 10.24
C GLY A 919 20.96 14.63 10.32
N ALA A 920 21.45 15.86 10.50
CA ALA A 920 20.59 17.05 10.47
C ALA A 920 20.34 17.52 9.02
N THR A 921 19.10 17.91 8.74
CA THR A 921 18.65 18.35 7.42
C THR A 921 19.06 19.79 7.13
N ALA A 922 19.71 20.03 5.99
CA ALA A 922 20.06 21.37 5.50
C ALA A 922 18.89 22.02 4.75
N LEU A 923 18.25 21.27 3.85
CA LEU A 923 17.05 21.67 3.11
C LEU A 923 16.23 20.43 2.70
N ILE A 924 14.99 20.65 2.28
CA ILE A 924 14.06 19.62 1.82
C ILE A 924 13.73 19.89 0.35
N LEU A 925 13.86 18.86 -0.47
CA LEU A 925 13.48 18.88 -1.88
C LEU A 925 12.11 18.22 -2.07
N GLU A 926 11.32 18.68 -3.03
CA GLU A 926 10.19 17.93 -3.56
C GLU A 926 10.62 17.26 -4.87
N ALA A 927 10.74 15.94 -4.87
CA ALA A 927 11.11 15.16 -6.05
C ALA A 927 10.33 13.85 -6.05
N MET A 928 9.94 13.36 -7.23
CA MET A 928 9.16 12.11 -7.36
C MET A 928 7.89 12.10 -6.48
N LYS A 929 7.28 13.29 -6.26
CA LYS A 929 6.11 13.53 -5.37
C LYS A 929 6.37 13.25 -3.88
N MET A 930 7.62 13.38 -3.43
CA MET A 930 8.03 13.16 -2.05
C MET A 930 8.93 14.28 -1.56
N GLU A 931 8.91 14.51 -0.25
CA GLU A 931 9.92 15.29 0.45
C GLU A 931 11.20 14.46 0.58
N VAL A 932 12.30 14.95 0.01
CA VAL A 932 13.63 14.34 0.05
C VAL A 932 14.53 15.27 0.88
N PRO A 933 14.81 14.93 2.15
CA PRO A 933 15.70 15.72 2.98
C PRO A 933 17.14 15.61 2.46
N LEU A 934 17.83 16.74 2.38
CA LEU A 934 19.26 16.82 2.13
C LEU A 934 19.97 16.88 3.49
N GLU A 935 20.42 15.73 3.98
CA GLU A 935 21.04 15.59 5.30
C GLU A 935 22.56 15.71 5.23
N ALA A 936 23.17 16.16 6.33
CA ALA A 936 24.61 16.17 6.49
C ALA A 936 25.14 14.80 6.96
N ASP A 937 26.10 14.23 6.26
CA ASP A 937 26.75 12.98 6.67
C ASP A 937 27.68 13.15 7.89
N GLU A 938 28.14 14.38 8.15
CA GLU A 938 29.03 14.74 9.26
C GLU A 938 28.64 16.09 9.89
N ALA A 939 29.38 16.55 10.89
CA ALA A 939 29.16 17.88 11.47
C ALA A 939 29.68 18.97 10.52
N LEU A 940 28.78 19.84 10.04
CA LEU A 940 29.05 20.83 9.01
C LEU A 940 28.60 22.24 9.43
N GLU A 941 29.31 23.25 8.96
CA GLU A 941 28.87 24.65 8.94
C GLU A 941 28.37 25.01 7.54
N ILE A 942 27.16 25.53 7.42
CA ILE A 942 26.59 26.04 6.17
C ILE A 942 27.32 27.34 5.81
N VAL A 943 28.05 27.35 4.70
CA VAL A 943 28.77 28.54 4.22
C VAL A 943 27.85 29.40 3.36
N GLU A 944 27.10 28.78 2.44
CA GLU A 944 26.21 29.46 1.51
C GLU A 944 25.11 28.50 1.03
N VAL A 945 23.89 29.01 0.83
CA VAL A 945 22.79 28.27 0.17
C VAL A 945 22.63 28.87 -1.22
N LEU A 946 22.76 28.03 -2.26
CA LEU A 946 22.84 28.43 -3.66
C LEU A 946 21.47 28.53 -4.36
N VAL A 947 20.41 28.15 -3.66
CA VAL A 947 19.05 28.01 -4.20
C VAL A 947 18.03 28.67 -3.27
N ALA A 948 16.88 29.04 -3.83
CA ALA A 948 15.74 29.57 -3.07
C ALA A 948 14.62 28.53 -2.97
N GLU A 949 13.74 28.67 -1.97
CA GLU A 949 12.49 27.89 -1.90
C GLU A 949 11.65 28.11 -3.16
N GLY A 950 11.08 27.03 -3.70
CA GLY A 950 10.37 26.98 -4.97
C GLY A 950 11.26 26.84 -6.21
N ALA A 951 12.59 26.92 -6.09
CA ALA A 951 13.49 26.77 -7.24
C ALA A 951 13.57 25.33 -7.73
N SER A 952 13.53 25.10 -9.04
CA SER A 952 13.79 23.78 -9.64
C SER A 952 15.27 23.41 -9.55
N VAL A 953 15.56 22.15 -9.24
CA VAL A 953 16.91 21.60 -9.06
C VAL A 953 17.12 20.29 -9.82
N ARG A 954 18.34 20.02 -10.26
CA ARG A 954 18.71 18.76 -10.95
C ARG A 954 19.52 17.84 -10.05
N ALA A 955 19.44 16.53 -10.28
CA ALA A 955 20.32 15.57 -9.61
C ALA A 955 21.79 15.92 -9.89
N GLY A 956 22.60 16.02 -8.84
CA GLY A 956 24.01 16.44 -8.90
C GLY A 956 24.22 17.96 -8.90
N GLN A 957 23.17 18.79 -8.90
CA GLN A 957 23.32 20.23 -8.76
C GLN A 957 23.73 20.58 -7.33
N SER A 958 24.78 21.37 -7.16
CA SER A 958 25.18 21.90 -5.86
C SER A 958 24.14 22.86 -5.30
N LEU A 959 23.63 22.55 -4.11
CA LEU A 959 22.56 23.32 -3.48
C LEU A 959 23.07 24.14 -2.29
N VAL A 960 24.07 23.61 -1.58
CA VAL A 960 24.61 24.24 -0.37
C VAL A 960 26.12 24.08 -0.36
N ILE A 961 26.87 25.15 -0.10
CA ILE A 961 28.30 25.09 0.18
C ILE A 961 28.47 24.91 1.69
N VAL A 962 29.26 23.92 2.09
CA VAL A 962 29.46 23.51 3.48
C VAL A 962 30.93 23.42 3.83
N ARG A 963 31.25 23.55 5.12
CA ARG A 963 32.60 23.37 5.67
C ARG A 963 32.56 22.40 6.86
N PRO A 964 33.45 21.40 6.94
CA PRO A 964 33.54 20.53 8.11
C PRO A 964 33.83 21.31 9.39
N THR A 965 33.11 21.00 10.46
CA THR A 965 33.38 21.50 11.80
C THR A 965 33.86 20.35 12.68
N ASN A 966 35.15 20.37 13.03
CA ASN A 966 35.74 19.44 14.00
C ASN A 966 35.12 19.58 15.39
#